data_AF-A0A3C2B4K3-F1
#
_entry.id   AF-A0A3C2B4K3-F1
#
_cell.length_a   1.000
_cell.length_b   1.000
_cell.length_c   1.000
_cell.angle_alpha   90.00
_cell.angle_beta   90.00
_cell.angle_gamma   90.00
#
_symmetry.space_group_name_H-M   'P 1'
#
loop_
_entity.id
_entity.type
_entity.pdbx_description
1 polymer ?
#
loop_
_entity_poly.entity_id
_entity_poly.type
_entity_poly.pdbx_seq_one_letter_code
_entity_poly.pdbx_strand_id
1 'polypeptide(L)'
;MGIRRKVVLVTGAAAAAAPVVSLGGAAEAANFTVDNLGDSGPGTLRQAVLDANAAAGPDVIVFDESLVGTIVLTTGDIDITDSVTIQGPGADVITVSGNNASRIFYLYNAADAANDVVISGLTLTDGFDVGQGGAIASWGDNLTLDEMTLTDNESDGEGGGLFFDGNSIGEGDGWVGELVITDSIISGNVARSGGGVYVDDTGGEVTIERTTFLGNDAYYYGGGLAVMYAWHDVNITDSEFLDNDASGEGGDGGAIFFYVADESTATILRSTISGNSATDDGGGIAFGDGEPGYSESESEVPYLGALVIDSSTIDSNDVYYGDGGGIWIDYAADVTIVNSTISGNYADNNGAGVHLEGGVDGRVNILHTTITDNYSNDGGGGVSIEGVETAILHSIVSGNSTDGGQQDLDGYGAIGVYWSLIGDSIALSGADNIYDADPMLAPLADNGGPTETHLPLDGSPALEAGDPAISDPPEFDQRGVARVNGVIEIGSVEVVEGPQPDGFVTAEDTVLNVAAPGVLGNDVVPGGSTATVLTPPTQGNLVLNPDGSFTYTPNANFNGNDSFEYAVVPDQQLGSLDQAMESALVSIVVTPVNDPPAAVNDAIAALAGVGQSVTVKVNDTDPDGDPLTIIAVTQGAKGTVVIEGNTVRYTANPGASGADSFTYTISDGFETATATVNVTITGGRIPDTGSSSWSLVFVAGGLLGAGALLTGASRRRRHA
;
A
#
# COMPACT_ATOMS: atom_id res chain seq x y z
N MET A 1 38.34 -33.79 -17.08
CA MET A 1 38.80 -32.78 -18.06
C MET A 1 38.24 -31.45 -17.60
N GLY A 2 39.09 -30.59 -17.03
CA GLY A 2 38.64 -29.33 -16.44
C GLY A 2 38.56 -28.22 -17.49
N ILE A 3 37.47 -27.47 -17.49
CA ILE A 3 37.38 -26.15 -18.11
C ILE A 3 36.95 -25.18 -17.01
N ARG A 4 37.90 -24.33 -16.59
CA ARG A 4 37.66 -23.22 -15.68
C ARG A 4 37.01 -22.09 -16.48
N ARG A 5 35.79 -21.66 -16.10
CA ARG A 5 35.24 -20.37 -16.55
C ARG A 5 35.80 -19.27 -15.65
N LYS A 6 36.39 -18.27 -16.30
CA LYS A 6 37.09 -17.15 -15.68
C LYS A 6 36.07 -16.02 -15.54
N VAL A 7 35.65 -15.74 -14.32
CA VAL A 7 34.88 -14.53 -13.97
C VAL A 7 35.79 -13.33 -14.21
N VAL A 8 35.36 -12.40 -15.05
CA VAL A 8 36.00 -11.10 -15.24
C VAL A 8 35.08 -10.06 -14.60
N LEU A 9 35.53 -9.52 -13.47
CA LEU A 9 34.99 -8.32 -12.86
C LEU A 9 35.27 -7.14 -13.80
N VAL A 10 34.24 -6.45 -14.31
CA VAL A 10 34.38 -5.16 -14.96
C VAL A 10 33.95 -4.09 -13.97
N THR A 11 34.94 -3.42 -13.38
CA THR A 11 34.77 -2.22 -12.57
C THR A 11 34.35 -1.04 -13.44
N GLY A 12 33.37 -0.27 -12.96
CA GLY A 12 32.77 0.88 -13.64
C GLY A 12 33.77 1.89 -14.18
N ALA A 13 33.56 2.29 -15.43
CA ALA A 13 34.13 3.48 -16.03
C ALA A 13 32.97 4.38 -16.45
N ALA A 14 32.92 5.59 -15.88
CA ALA A 14 31.98 6.64 -16.23
C ALA A 14 32.01 6.89 -17.74
N ALA A 15 30.87 6.65 -18.41
CA ALA A 15 30.69 7.01 -19.80
C ALA A 15 30.55 8.53 -19.90
N ALA A 16 31.51 9.17 -20.56
CA ALA A 16 31.45 10.58 -20.91
C ALA A 16 30.24 10.84 -21.83
N ALA A 17 29.45 11.85 -21.47
CA ALA A 17 28.29 12.31 -22.23
C ALA A 17 28.65 12.55 -23.71
N ALA A 18 27.92 11.88 -24.60
CA ALA A 18 27.91 12.21 -26.02
C ALA A 18 27.27 13.60 -26.22
N PRO A 19 27.71 14.41 -27.20
CA PRO A 19 27.13 15.73 -27.41
C PRO A 19 25.68 15.60 -27.88
N VAL A 20 24.78 16.23 -27.13
CA VAL A 20 23.36 16.38 -27.44
C VAL A 20 23.22 17.02 -28.82
N VAL A 21 22.71 16.25 -29.78
CA VAL A 21 22.11 16.80 -30.99
C VAL A 21 20.74 17.29 -30.56
N SER A 22 20.57 18.62 -30.51
CA SER A 22 19.29 19.31 -30.30
C SER A 22 18.31 18.91 -31.41
N LEU A 23 17.59 17.80 -31.21
CA LEU A 23 16.25 17.61 -31.75
C LEU A 23 15.31 18.51 -30.94
N GLY A 24 14.28 19.06 -31.59
CA GLY A 24 13.43 20.14 -31.07
C GLY A 24 12.99 19.93 -29.62
N GLY A 25 13.00 21.02 -28.84
CA GLY A 25 12.71 20.99 -27.41
C GLY A 25 11.40 20.27 -27.11
N ALA A 26 11.46 19.30 -26.20
CA ALA A 26 10.28 18.88 -25.45
C ALA A 26 9.67 20.16 -24.84
N ALA A 27 8.35 20.33 -24.98
CA ALA A 27 7.65 21.37 -24.25
C ALA A 27 7.95 21.18 -22.75
N GLU A 28 8.26 22.27 -22.04
CA GLU A 28 8.32 22.21 -20.57
C GLU A 28 6.91 21.94 -20.05
N ALA A 29 6.79 21.05 -19.06
CA ALA A 29 5.51 20.71 -18.45
C ALA A 29 4.80 21.96 -17.92
N ALA A 30 3.52 22.15 -18.26
CA ALA A 30 2.74 23.25 -17.70
C ALA A 30 2.16 22.84 -16.34
N ASN A 31 2.13 23.80 -15.43
CA ASN A 31 1.58 23.60 -14.08
C ASN A 31 0.29 24.39 -13.94
N PHE A 32 -0.76 23.71 -13.48
CA PHE A 32 -2.06 24.30 -13.20
C PHE A 32 -2.43 24.08 -11.73
N THR A 33 -3.19 25.02 -11.16
CA THR A 33 -3.61 24.97 -9.77
C THR A 33 -5.13 24.99 -9.67
N VAL A 34 -5.68 24.07 -8.88
CA VAL A 34 -7.09 24.03 -8.51
C VAL A 34 -7.25 24.73 -7.15
N ASP A 35 -7.93 25.88 -7.13
CA ASP A 35 -8.20 26.69 -5.93
C ASP A 35 -9.71 26.92 -5.69
N ASN A 36 -10.55 26.25 -6.46
CA ASN A 36 -11.99 26.44 -6.47
C ASN A 36 -12.74 25.11 -6.65
N LEU A 37 -13.61 24.78 -5.69
CA LEU A 37 -14.44 23.55 -5.69
C LEU A 37 -15.62 23.59 -6.68
N GLY A 38 -15.79 24.66 -7.45
CA GLY A 38 -16.81 24.71 -8.49
C GLY A 38 -16.53 23.72 -9.63
N ASP A 39 -17.57 23.33 -10.36
CA ASP A 39 -17.47 22.48 -11.54
C ASP A 39 -16.87 23.19 -12.76
N SER A 40 -17.06 24.52 -12.87
CA SER A 40 -16.60 25.28 -14.04
C SER A 40 -16.15 26.70 -13.71
N GLY A 41 -15.32 27.25 -14.60
CA GLY A 41 -14.75 28.58 -14.50
C GLY A 41 -13.32 28.57 -13.94
N PRO A 42 -12.69 29.75 -13.81
CA PRO A 42 -11.30 29.85 -13.38
C PRO A 42 -11.05 29.17 -12.03
N GLY A 43 -9.92 28.47 -11.92
CA GLY A 43 -9.48 27.81 -10.69
C GLY A 43 -10.10 26.45 -10.40
N THR A 44 -11.02 25.98 -11.25
CA THR A 44 -11.69 24.68 -11.09
C THR A 44 -10.88 23.55 -11.72
N LEU A 45 -11.06 22.32 -11.23
CA LEU A 45 -10.42 21.12 -11.79
C LEU A 45 -10.71 20.97 -13.29
N ARG A 46 -11.97 21.13 -13.70
CA ARG A 46 -12.35 21.09 -15.12
C ARG A 46 -11.60 22.11 -15.96
N GLN A 47 -11.45 23.35 -15.47
CA GLN A 47 -10.72 24.36 -16.22
C GLN A 47 -9.22 24.03 -16.30
N ALA A 48 -8.63 23.50 -15.23
CA ALA A 48 -7.23 23.05 -15.24
C ALA A 48 -7.00 21.93 -16.26
N VAL A 49 -7.91 20.94 -16.33
CA VAL A 49 -7.84 19.87 -17.35
C VAL A 49 -8.05 20.42 -18.75
N LEU A 50 -8.99 21.35 -18.95
CA LEU A 50 -9.18 22.01 -20.25
C LEU A 50 -7.93 22.78 -20.69
N ASP A 51 -7.21 23.40 -19.75
CA ASP A 51 -5.99 24.13 -20.03
C ASP A 51 -4.80 23.18 -20.32
N ALA A 52 -4.75 22.02 -19.65
CA ALA A 52 -3.78 20.96 -19.93
C ALA A 52 -3.97 20.38 -21.35
N ASN A 53 -5.21 19.97 -21.67
CA ASN A 53 -5.58 19.49 -23.00
C ASN A 53 -5.30 20.49 -24.15
N ALA A 54 -5.08 21.77 -23.86
CA ALA A 54 -4.90 22.79 -24.87
C ALA A 54 -3.53 22.73 -25.57
N ALA A 55 -2.53 22.07 -24.97
CA ALA A 55 -1.18 22.03 -25.51
C ALA A 55 -0.46 20.70 -25.26
N ALA A 56 -0.29 19.92 -26.33
CA ALA A 56 0.45 18.66 -26.36
C ALA A 56 1.72 18.66 -25.48
N GLY A 57 1.75 17.77 -24.50
CA GLY A 57 2.89 17.56 -23.61
C GLY A 57 2.46 17.13 -22.22
N PRO A 58 3.42 16.67 -21.39
CA PRO A 58 3.10 16.28 -20.02
C PRO A 58 2.75 17.51 -19.19
N ASP A 59 1.60 17.48 -18.52
CA ASP A 59 1.15 18.56 -17.65
C ASP A 59 0.96 18.10 -16.20
N VAL A 60 1.01 19.05 -15.26
CA VAL A 60 0.79 18.77 -13.83
C VAL A 60 -0.32 19.67 -13.29
N ILE A 61 -1.30 19.06 -12.65
CA ILE A 61 -2.40 19.73 -11.95
C ILE A 61 -2.25 19.45 -10.46
N VAL A 62 -2.15 20.51 -9.65
CA VAL A 62 -2.07 20.42 -8.19
C VAL A 62 -3.23 21.16 -7.54
N PHE A 63 -3.66 20.70 -6.38
CA PHE A 63 -4.67 21.38 -5.57
C PHE A 63 -4.02 22.37 -4.61
N ASP A 64 -4.65 23.52 -4.38
CA ASP A 64 -4.23 24.45 -3.33
C ASP A 64 -4.36 23.75 -1.97
N GLU A 65 -3.31 23.82 -1.15
CA GLU A 65 -3.23 23.12 0.15
C GLU A 65 -4.37 23.50 1.12
N SER A 66 -5.01 24.65 0.93
CA SER A 66 -6.15 25.08 1.75
C SER A 66 -7.50 24.53 1.28
N LEU A 67 -7.54 23.87 0.13
CA LEU A 67 -8.76 23.37 -0.49
C LEU A 67 -9.15 22.02 0.13
N VAL A 68 -10.35 21.97 0.70
CA VAL A 68 -10.93 20.76 1.31
C VAL A 68 -12.41 20.71 0.99
N GLY A 69 -12.92 19.57 0.56
CA GLY A 69 -14.34 19.34 0.32
C GLY A 69 -14.66 18.72 -1.04
N THR A 70 -15.91 18.88 -1.47
CA THR A 70 -16.46 18.16 -2.62
C THR A 70 -16.60 19.06 -3.85
N ILE A 71 -16.07 18.61 -4.99
CA ILE A 71 -16.38 19.09 -6.34
C ILE A 71 -17.57 18.28 -6.83
N VAL A 72 -18.68 18.95 -7.17
CA VAL A 72 -19.89 18.28 -7.66
C VAL A 72 -20.06 18.58 -9.14
N LEU A 73 -20.00 17.56 -9.99
CA LEU A 73 -20.13 17.73 -11.43
C LEU A 73 -21.59 18.00 -11.83
N THR A 74 -21.76 18.96 -12.73
CA THR A 74 -23.06 19.41 -13.24
C THR A 74 -23.09 19.58 -14.76
N THR A 75 -21.92 19.58 -15.40
CA THR A 75 -21.75 19.80 -16.84
C THR A 75 -21.30 18.57 -17.62
N GLY A 76 -21.33 17.38 -17.01
CA GLY A 76 -20.89 16.12 -17.62
C GLY A 76 -19.45 15.74 -17.22
N ASP A 77 -18.89 14.78 -17.93
CA ASP A 77 -17.55 14.20 -17.69
C ASP A 77 -16.43 15.25 -17.79
N ILE A 78 -15.33 15.03 -17.08
CA ILE A 78 -14.07 15.75 -17.29
C ILE A 78 -13.24 14.96 -18.30
N ASP A 79 -13.20 15.45 -19.55
CA ASP A 79 -12.44 14.84 -20.63
C ASP A 79 -10.93 15.09 -20.47
N ILE A 80 -10.12 14.04 -20.44
CA ILE A 80 -8.65 14.09 -20.46
C ILE A 80 -8.19 13.55 -21.81
N THR A 81 -7.41 14.35 -22.55
CA THR A 81 -7.02 14.04 -23.94
C THR A 81 -5.52 14.19 -24.19
N ASP A 82 -4.75 14.40 -23.13
CA ASP A 82 -3.30 14.61 -23.15
C ASP A 82 -2.68 13.97 -21.91
N SER A 83 -1.36 13.82 -21.92
CA SER A 83 -0.62 13.30 -20.77
C SER A 83 -0.69 14.28 -19.59
N VAL A 84 -1.22 13.83 -18.46
CA VAL A 84 -1.44 14.69 -17.29
C VAL A 84 -1.19 13.94 -16.00
N THR A 85 -0.57 14.63 -15.03
CA THR A 85 -0.45 14.20 -13.64
C THR A 85 -1.34 15.07 -12.78
N ILE A 86 -2.41 14.50 -12.21
CA ILE A 86 -3.32 15.15 -11.28
C ILE A 86 -2.97 14.71 -9.86
N GLN A 87 -2.48 15.65 -9.04
CA GLN A 87 -2.02 15.39 -7.68
C GLN A 87 -2.99 15.97 -6.66
N GLY A 88 -3.85 15.11 -6.12
CA GLY A 88 -4.72 15.42 -5.00
C GLY A 88 -3.94 15.54 -3.68
N PRO A 89 -4.49 16.25 -2.68
CA PRO A 89 -3.86 16.42 -1.38
C PRO A 89 -4.02 15.21 -0.43
N GLY A 90 -4.58 14.10 -0.93
CA GLY A 90 -4.92 12.88 -0.18
C GLY A 90 -6.40 12.53 -0.32
N ALA A 91 -6.73 11.23 -0.45
CA ALA A 91 -8.09 10.78 -0.78
C ALA A 91 -9.17 11.29 0.19
N ASP A 92 -8.84 11.48 1.47
CA ASP A 92 -9.75 11.99 2.51
C ASP A 92 -10.05 13.49 2.43
N VAL A 93 -9.36 14.24 1.56
CA VAL A 93 -9.37 15.71 1.56
C VAL A 93 -10.25 16.27 0.45
N ILE A 94 -10.14 15.72 -0.76
CA ILE A 94 -10.90 16.17 -1.93
C ILE A 94 -11.74 15.02 -2.48
N THR A 95 -13.04 15.25 -2.55
CA THR A 95 -13.99 14.37 -3.22
C THR A 95 -14.44 14.99 -4.54
N VAL A 96 -14.49 14.19 -5.62
CA VAL A 96 -15.14 14.56 -6.88
C VAL A 96 -16.36 13.68 -7.05
N SER A 97 -17.55 14.28 -7.06
CA SER A 97 -18.83 13.57 -7.18
C SER A 97 -19.41 13.75 -8.58
N GLY A 98 -19.71 12.63 -9.26
CA GLY A 98 -20.47 12.60 -10.51
C GLY A 98 -21.96 12.92 -10.33
N ASN A 99 -22.41 13.03 -9.08
CA ASN A 99 -23.77 13.40 -8.68
C ASN A 99 -24.86 12.51 -9.32
N ASN A 100 -24.53 11.24 -9.56
CA ASN A 100 -25.37 10.22 -10.21
C ASN A 100 -25.90 10.66 -11.58
N ALA A 101 -25.14 11.54 -12.26
CA ALA A 101 -25.58 12.18 -13.49
C ALA A 101 -24.54 12.16 -14.61
N SER A 102 -23.27 11.90 -14.27
CA SER A 102 -22.19 11.74 -15.23
C SER A 102 -21.10 10.84 -14.69
N ARG A 103 -20.31 10.30 -15.60
CA ARG A 103 -18.97 9.82 -15.28
C ARG A 103 -18.13 10.99 -14.77
N ILE A 104 -17.06 10.70 -14.03
CA ILE A 104 -16.16 11.73 -13.52
C ILE A 104 -15.06 12.03 -14.52
N PHE A 105 -14.24 11.05 -14.88
CA PHE A 105 -13.15 11.21 -15.84
C PHE A 105 -13.37 10.34 -17.09
N TYR A 106 -13.22 10.95 -18.26
CA TYR A 106 -13.22 10.25 -19.52
C TYR A 106 -11.87 10.48 -20.22
N LEU A 107 -11.04 9.44 -20.26
CA LEU A 107 -9.72 9.47 -20.86
C LEU A 107 -9.84 8.89 -22.26
N TYR A 108 -9.51 9.69 -23.26
CA TYR A 108 -9.51 9.22 -24.63
C TYR A 108 -8.41 9.85 -25.44
N ASN A 109 -7.85 9.04 -26.34
CA ASN A 109 -6.85 9.47 -27.28
C ASN A 109 -7.35 9.40 -28.72
N ALA A 110 -7.10 10.45 -29.49
CA ALA A 110 -7.39 10.49 -30.94
C ALA A 110 -6.13 10.30 -31.81
N ALA A 111 -4.96 10.07 -31.19
CA ALA A 111 -3.66 9.92 -31.84
C ALA A 111 -3.06 8.51 -31.61
N ASP A 112 -2.16 8.09 -32.50
CA ASP A 112 -1.56 6.74 -32.52
C ASP A 112 -0.59 6.43 -31.34
N ALA A 113 -0.50 7.25 -30.29
CA ALA A 113 0.45 7.08 -29.19
C ALA A 113 -0.21 7.38 -27.83
N ALA A 114 -0.20 6.40 -26.92
CA ALA A 114 -0.80 6.49 -25.57
C ALA A 114 -0.37 7.75 -24.81
N ASN A 115 -1.33 8.36 -24.10
CA ASN A 115 -1.04 9.36 -23.09
C ASN A 115 -0.61 8.69 -21.78
N ASP A 116 0.26 9.35 -21.04
CA ASP A 116 0.60 8.96 -19.67
C ASP A 116 -0.29 9.77 -18.71
N VAL A 117 -1.32 9.13 -18.15
CA VAL A 117 -2.24 9.76 -17.19
C VAL A 117 -2.00 9.19 -15.80
N VAL A 118 -1.71 10.08 -14.86
CA VAL A 118 -1.51 9.76 -13.44
C VAL A 118 -2.52 10.55 -12.63
N ILE A 119 -3.29 9.87 -11.78
CA ILE A 119 -4.24 10.50 -10.88
C ILE A 119 -3.98 9.97 -9.48
N SER A 120 -3.75 10.86 -8.51
CA SER A 120 -3.50 10.45 -7.14
C SER A 120 -4.23 11.26 -6.09
N GLY A 121 -4.45 10.65 -4.92
CA GLY A 121 -4.89 11.35 -3.72
C GLY A 121 -6.29 11.98 -3.82
N LEU A 122 -7.24 11.34 -4.52
CA LEU A 122 -8.62 11.81 -4.67
C LEU A 122 -9.63 10.72 -4.32
N THR A 123 -10.78 11.12 -3.77
CA THR A 123 -11.98 10.28 -3.72
C THR A 123 -12.89 10.59 -4.91
N LEU A 124 -13.28 9.58 -5.68
CA LEU A 124 -14.25 9.68 -6.79
C LEU A 124 -15.52 8.89 -6.42
N THR A 125 -16.68 9.55 -6.48
CA THR A 125 -17.94 8.95 -6.00
C THR A 125 -19.17 9.41 -6.76
N ASP A 126 -20.29 8.71 -6.61
CA ASP A 126 -21.56 8.99 -7.29
C ASP A 126 -21.38 9.14 -8.82
N GLY A 127 -20.38 8.51 -9.41
CA GLY A 127 -20.19 8.45 -10.85
C GLY A 127 -21.26 7.56 -11.49
N PHE A 128 -21.79 7.97 -12.64
CA PHE A 128 -22.79 7.18 -13.36
C PHE A 128 -22.60 7.27 -14.88
N ASP A 129 -22.50 6.11 -15.54
CA ASP A 129 -22.60 6.00 -17.00
C ASP A 129 -23.50 4.83 -17.43
N VAL A 130 -24.13 4.97 -18.60
CA VAL A 130 -24.99 3.91 -19.17
C VAL A 130 -24.21 2.88 -20.00
N GLY A 131 -22.90 3.11 -20.20
CA GLY A 131 -22.01 2.30 -21.03
C GLY A 131 -20.87 1.71 -20.20
N GLN A 132 -19.78 2.47 -20.05
CA GLN A 132 -18.53 1.98 -19.47
C GLN A 132 -18.01 2.92 -18.39
N GLY A 133 -17.49 2.45 -17.26
CA GLY A 133 -16.79 3.30 -16.30
C GLY A 133 -17.73 4.27 -15.58
N GLY A 134 -18.19 3.93 -14.38
CA GLY A 134 -18.98 4.84 -13.55
C GLY A 134 -18.15 6.04 -13.08
N ALA A 135 -16.97 5.80 -12.52
CA ALA A 135 -16.05 6.88 -12.12
C ALA A 135 -15.10 7.29 -13.26
N ILE A 136 -14.38 6.31 -13.82
CA ILE A 136 -13.35 6.51 -14.83
C ILE A 136 -13.59 5.55 -15.99
N ALA A 137 -13.47 6.05 -17.22
CA ALA A 137 -13.33 5.22 -18.43
C ALA A 137 -12.10 5.68 -19.20
N SER A 138 -11.26 4.72 -19.58
CA SER A 138 -9.99 4.94 -20.28
C SER A 138 -9.90 4.09 -21.55
N TRP A 139 -9.41 4.70 -22.63
CA TRP A 139 -9.30 4.08 -23.96
C TRP A 139 -7.92 4.33 -24.58
N GLY A 140 -7.07 3.31 -24.57
CA GLY A 140 -5.78 3.29 -25.25
C GLY A 140 -4.68 4.16 -24.63
N ASP A 141 -4.83 4.54 -23.35
CA ASP A 141 -3.88 5.33 -22.58
C ASP A 141 -3.18 4.49 -21.50
N ASN A 142 -2.01 4.94 -21.04
CA ASN A 142 -1.41 4.43 -19.81
C ASN A 142 -2.07 5.13 -18.62
N LEU A 143 -2.56 4.35 -17.67
CA LEU A 143 -3.26 4.86 -16.50
C LEU A 143 -2.57 4.41 -15.22
N THR A 144 -2.18 5.37 -14.39
CA THR A 144 -1.74 5.13 -13.01
C THR A 144 -2.72 5.78 -12.04
N LEU A 145 -3.25 4.98 -11.13
CA LEU A 145 -4.06 5.41 -9.99
C LEU A 145 -3.29 5.11 -8.71
N ASP A 146 -3.06 6.13 -7.88
CA ASP A 146 -2.25 6.01 -6.67
C ASP A 146 -2.92 6.73 -5.49
N GLU A 147 -3.02 6.08 -4.32
CA GLU A 147 -3.72 6.66 -3.16
C GLU A 147 -5.14 7.16 -3.50
N MET A 148 -5.88 6.40 -4.30
CA MET A 148 -7.22 6.74 -4.77
C MET A 148 -8.30 6.08 -3.91
N THR A 149 -9.48 6.69 -3.86
CA THR A 149 -10.70 6.01 -3.41
C THR A 149 -11.76 6.10 -4.51
N LEU A 150 -12.14 4.97 -5.11
CA LEU A 150 -13.26 4.89 -6.05
C LEU A 150 -14.43 4.23 -5.31
N THR A 151 -15.42 5.02 -4.91
CA THR A 151 -16.53 4.51 -4.08
C THR A 151 -17.91 4.87 -4.59
N ASP A 152 -18.85 3.92 -4.52
CA ASP A 152 -20.26 4.14 -4.84
C ASP A 152 -20.47 4.71 -6.26
N ASN A 153 -19.76 4.17 -7.24
CA ASN A 153 -19.92 4.50 -8.66
C ASN A 153 -20.65 3.37 -9.39
N GLU A 154 -21.45 3.72 -10.40
CA GLU A 154 -22.33 2.78 -11.10
C GLU A 154 -22.15 2.88 -12.62
N SER A 155 -22.09 1.72 -13.27
CA SER A 155 -22.14 1.58 -14.74
C SER A 155 -23.23 0.58 -15.12
N ASP A 156 -24.12 0.91 -16.06
CA ASP A 156 -25.08 -0.08 -16.60
C ASP A 156 -24.37 -1.15 -17.48
N GLY A 157 -23.12 -0.91 -17.89
CA GLY A 157 -22.27 -1.86 -18.59
C GLY A 157 -21.02 -2.19 -17.77
N GLU A 158 -19.84 -2.03 -18.34
CA GLU A 158 -18.60 -2.53 -17.74
C GLU A 158 -17.94 -1.49 -16.80
N GLY A 159 -17.29 -1.94 -15.72
CA GLY A 159 -16.44 -1.10 -14.86
C GLY A 159 -17.20 -0.08 -14.01
N GLY A 160 -17.63 -0.44 -12.79
CA GLY A 160 -18.38 0.49 -11.93
C GLY A 160 -17.48 1.61 -11.42
N GLY A 161 -16.34 1.26 -10.82
CA GLY A 161 -15.30 2.22 -10.47
C GLY A 161 -14.49 2.64 -11.70
N LEU A 162 -13.89 1.68 -12.39
CA LEU A 162 -13.01 1.92 -13.54
C LEU A 162 -13.34 0.96 -14.69
N PHE A 163 -13.46 1.51 -15.88
CA PHE A 163 -13.32 0.78 -17.13
C PHE A 163 -11.98 1.17 -17.79
N PHE A 164 -11.18 0.17 -18.15
CA PHE A 164 -9.91 0.36 -18.85
C PHE A 164 -9.86 -0.54 -20.08
N ASP A 165 -9.74 0.07 -21.25
CA ASP A 165 -9.46 -0.62 -22.52
C ASP A 165 -8.06 -0.20 -23.00
N GLY A 166 -7.16 -1.17 -23.18
CA GLY A 166 -5.79 -0.92 -23.63
C GLY A 166 -5.64 -0.67 -25.13
N ASN A 167 -6.73 -0.79 -25.89
CA ASN A 167 -6.80 -0.55 -27.32
C ASN A 167 -7.16 0.90 -27.64
N SER A 168 -6.45 1.48 -28.61
CA SER A 168 -6.84 2.79 -29.14
C SER A 168 -8.04 2.64 -30.07
N ILE A 169 -8.97 3.59 -30.03
CA ILE A 169 -10.12 3.65 -30.93
C ILE A 169 -9.69 3.85 -32.41
N GLY A 170 -9.35 2.77 -33.12
CA GLY A 170 -9.05 2.78 -34.55
C GLY A 170 -8.10 1.68 -34.99
N GLU A 171 -8.61 0.71 -35.74
CA GLU A 171 -7.91 -0.49 -36.25
C GLU A 171 -6.42 -0.31 -36.60
N GLY A 172 -5.56 -1.04 -35.89
CA GLY A 172 -4.21 -1.39 -36.34
C GLY A 172 -3.19 -1.61 -35.22
N ASP A 173 -3.04 -2.87 -34.77
CA ASP A 173 -1.86 -3.50 -34.14
C ASP A 173 -1.07 -2.72 -33.04
N GLY A 174 -1.65 -1.68 -32.45
CA GLY A 174 -1.00 -0.78 -31.49
C GLY A 174 -1.52 -0.95 -30.08
N TRP A 175 -1.44 -2.16 -29.54
CA TRP A 175 -1.77 -2.45 -28.14
C TRP A 175 -0.70 -1.84 -27.24
N VAL A 176 -1.05 -0.83 -26.43
CA VAL A 176 -0.05 -0.06 -25.67
C VAL A 176 -0.44 0.27 -24.23
N GLY A 177 -1.72 0.22 -23.86
CA GLY A 177 -2.17 0.69 -22.55
C GLY A 177 -1.70 -0.20 -21.39
N GLU A 178 -0.91 0.39 -20.49
CA GLU A 178 -0.54 -0.16 -19.17
C GLU A 178 -1.49 0.38 -18.09
N LEU A 179 -1.92 -0.49 -17.17
CA LEU A 179 -2.73 -0.10 -16.01
C LEU A 179 -1.95 -0.37 -14.72
N VAL A 180 -1.82 0.65 -13.88
CA VAL A 180 -1.21 0.56 -12.55
C VAL A 180 -2.17 1.11 -11.51
N ILE A 181 -2.49 0.32 -10.49
CA ILE A 181 -3.28 0.74 -9.34
C ILE A 181 -2.49 0.43 -8.06
N THR A 182 -2.17 1.45 -7.28
CA THR A 182 -1.38 1.32 -6.06
C THR A 182 -2.06 2.00 -4.87
N ASP A 183 -1.94 1.41 -3.69
CA ASP A 183 -2.27 2.05 -2.41
C ASP A 183 -3.71 2.62 -2.37
N SER A 184 -4.66 1.95 -3.03
CA SER A 184 -5.99 2.48 -3.34
C SER A 184 -7.13 1.67 -2.72
N ILE A 185 -8.31 2.27 -2.63
CA ILE A 185 -9.56 1.62 -2.17
C ILE A 185 -10.60 1.69 -3.29
N ILE A 186 -11.18 0.56 -3.65
CA ILE A 186 -12.22 0.43 -4.67
C ILE A 186 -13.40 -0.26 -4.00
N SER A 187 -14.46 0.50 -3.67
CA SER A 187 -15.51 -0.01 -2.79
C SER A 187 -16.94 0.32 -3.21
N GLY A 188 -17.87 -0.61 -3.03
CA GLY A 188 -19.30 -0.35 -3.23
C GLY A 188 -19.67 0.05 -4.65
N ASN A 189 -18.82 -0.23 -5.64
CA ASN A 189 -19.10 0.09 -7.03
C ASN A 189 -19.95 -1.02 -7.66
N VAL A 190 -20.77 -0.65 -8.64
CA VAL A 190 -21.75 -1.53 -9.26
C VAL A 190 -21.59 -1.51 -10.78
N ALA A 191 -21.56 -2.68 -11.40
CA ALA A 191 -21.48 -2.81 -12.85
C ALA A 191 -22.23 -4.04 -13.37
N ARG A 192 -22.37 -4.14 -14.69
CA ARG A 192 -22.72 -5.40 -15.33
C ARG A 192 -21.56 -6.42 -15.26
N SER A 193 -20.32 -5.98 -15.43
CA SER A 193 -19.10 -6.78 -15.24
C SER A 193 -17.99 -5.88 -14.71
N GLY A 194 -17.14 -6.38 -13.83
CA GLY A 194 -16.09 -5.60 -13.18
C GLY A 194 -16.70 -4.54 -12.28
N GLY A 195 -17.39 -4.94 -11.21
CA GLY A 195 -18.07 -4.03 -10.29
C GLY A 195 -17.14 -2.92 -9.82
N GLY A 196 -15.97 -3.31 -9.31
CA GLY A 196 -14.86 -2.38 -9.05
C GLY A 196 -14.15 -1.93 -10.32
N VAL A 197 -13.44 -2.85 -10.96
CA VAL A 197 -12.60 -2.58 -12.14
C VAL A 197 -12.92 -3.59 -13.24
N TYR A 198 -13.06 -3.08 -14.47
CA TYR A 198 -13.09 -3.88 -15.68
C TYR A 198 -11.91 -3.51 -16.56
N VAL A 199 -11.16 -4.52 -17.00
CA VAL A 199 -10.01 -4.41 -17.89
C VAL A 199 -10.31 -5.18 -19.16
N ASP A 200 -10.11 -4.53 -20.31
CA ASP A 200 -10.31 -5.11 -21.63
C ASP A 200 -9.07 -4.91 -22.53
N ASP A 201 -8.80 -5.89 -23.38
CA ASP A 201 -7.96 -5.76 -24.58
C ASP A 201 -6.59 -5.06 -24.34
N THR A 202 -5.88 -5.45 -23.27
CA THR A 202 -4.62 -4.77 -22.88
C THR A 202 -3.39 -5.29 -23.60
N GLY A 203 -2.61 -4.34 -24.13
CA GLY A 203 -1.28 -4.57 -24.67
C GLY A 203 -0.13 -4.27 -23.71
N GLY A 204 -0.43 -3.72 -22.54
CA GLY A 204 0.51 -3.49 -21.46
C GLY A 204 0.21 -4.38 -20.25
N GLU A 205 1.16 -4.44 -19.32
CA GLU A 205 0.98 -5.13 -18.04
C GLU A 205 -0.14 -4.46 -17.23
N VAL A 206 -0.84 -5.27 -16.43
CA VAL A 206 -1.79 -4.80 -15.43
C VAL A 206 -1.18 -5.05 -14.07
N THR A 207 -0.94 -3.99 -13.31
CA THR A 207 -0.34 -4.06 -11.96
C THR A 207 -1.30 -3.52 -10.92
N ILE A 208 -1.63 -4.33 -9.92
CA ILE A 208 -2.43 -3.96 -8.76
C ILE A 208 -1.63 -4.29 -7.52
N GLU A 209 -1.36 -3.28 -6.70
CA GLU A 209 -0.52 -3.42 -5.50
C GLU A 209 -1.15 -2.69 -4.31
N ARG A 210 -1.12 -3.30 -3.11
CA ARG A 210 -1.62 -2.66 -1.86
C ARG A 210 -3.00 -2.03 -2.02
N THR A 211 -3.89 -2.69 -2.75
CA THR A 211 -5.21 -2.16 -3.09
C THR A 211 -6.30 -3.03 -2.49
N THR A 212 -7.32 -2.40 -1.92
CA THR A 212 -8.47 -3.08 -1.33
C THR A 212 -9.70 -2.93 -2.23
N PHE A 213 -10.27 -4.06 -2.66
CA PHE A 213 -11.55 -4.17 -3.35
C PHE A 213 -12.60 -4.65 -2.36
N LEU A 214 -13.54 -3.79 -1.98
CA LEU A 214 -14.49 -4.06 -0.90
C LEU A 214 -15.95 -3.89 -1.32
N GLY A 215 -16.73 -4.97 -1.27
CA GLY A 215 -18.19 -4.86 -1.42
C GLY A 215 -18.64 -4.36 -2.80
N ASN A 216 -17.88 -4.64 -3.85
CA ASN A 216 -18.29 -4.29 -5.22
C ASN A 216 -19.20 -5.38 -5.80
N ASP A 217 -20.15 -4.99 -6.65
CA ASP A 217 -21.19 -5.86 -7.20
C ASP A 217 -21.13 -5.87 -8.73
N ALA A 218 -21.06 -7.05 -9.32
CA ALA A 218 -21.18 -7.28 -10.76
C ALA A 218 -22.34 -8.22 -11.06
N TYR A 219 -23.00 -8.03 -12.20
CA TYR A 219 -24.03 -8.97 -12.65
C TYR A 219 -23.41 -10.26 -13.24
N TYR A 220 -22.32 -10.17 -14.00
CA TYR A 220 -21.71 -11.34 -14.66
C TYR A 220 -20.33 -11.65 -14.09
N TYR A 221 -19.29 -10.90 -14.46
CA TYR A 221 -17.92 -11.29 -14.15
C TYR A 221 -17.29 -10.34 -13.17
N GLY A 222 -16.58 -10.86 -12.16
CA GLY A 222 -15.68 -10.06 -11.34
C GLY A 222 -16.39 -8.98 -10.54
N GLY A 223 -16.91 -9.31 -9.36
CA GLY A 223 -17.45 -8.29 -8.46
C GLY A 223 -16.41 -7.22 -8.15
N GLY A 224 -15.20 -7.64 -7.75
CA GLY A 224 -14.05 -6.76 -7.56
C GLY A 224 -13.36 -6.38 -8.87
N LEU A 225 -12.82 -7.37 -9.57
CA LEU A 225 -12.02 -7.21 -10.79
C LEU A 225 -12.45 -8.20 -11.88
N ALA A 226 -12.71 -7.71 -13.07
CA ALA A 226 -12.85 -8.52 -14.27
C ALA A 226 -11.75 -8.15 -15.27
N VAL A 227 -10.94 -9.13 -15.67
CA VAL A 227 -9.94 -8.98 -16.74
C VAL A 227 -10.35 -9.81 -17.93
N MET A 228 -10.49 -9.14 -19.07
CA MET A 228 -10.90 -9.70 -20.35
C MET A 228 -9.79 -9.48 -21.36
N TYR A 229 -9.38 -10.55 -22.05
CA TYR A 229 -8.42 -10.48 -23.14
C TYR A 229 -7.10 -9.76 -22.82
N ALA A 230 -6.50 -10.03 -21.66
CA ALA A 230 -5.17 -9.52 -21.35
C ALA A 230 -4.10 -10.29 -22.14
N TRP A 231 -3.34 -9.59 -22.99
CA TRP A 231 -2.26 -10.15 -23.81
C TRP A 231 -0.87 -9.99 -23.20
N HIS A 232 -0.81 -9.54 -21.95
CA HIS A 232 0.39 -9.40 -21.13
C HIS A 232 0.08 -9.83 -19.69
N ASP A 233 1.12 -9.87 -18.86
CA ASP A 233 1.01 -10.32 -17.48
C ASP A 233 0.10 -9.41 -16.64
N VAL A 234 -0.68 -10.06 -15.77
CA VAL A 234 -1.50 -9.42 -14.76
C VAL A 234 -0.92 -9.75 -13.40
N ASN A 235 -0.49 -8.74 -12.65
CA ASN A 235 0.21 -8.87 -11.39
C ASN A 235 -0.61 -8.23 -10.27
N ILE A 236 -1.11 -9.06 -9.36
CA ILE A 236 -1.81 -8.64 -8.13
C ILE A 236 -0.92 -8.99 -6.95
N THR A 237 -0.57 -8.00 -6.13
CA THR A 237 0.38 -8.19 -5.03
C THR A 237 -0.05 -7.43 -3.78
N ASP A 238 0.08 -8.06 -2.61
CA ASP A 238 -0.22 -7.45 -1.29
C ASP A 238 -1.61 -6.77 -1.26
N SER A 239 -2.61 -7.36 -1.92
CA SER A 239 -3.93 -6.75 -2.14
C SER A 239 -5.05 -7.56 -1.50
N GLU A 240 -6.21 -6.94 -1.30
CA GLU A 240 -7.35 -7.53 -0.63
C GLU A 240 -8.61 -7.46 -1.50
N PHE A 241 -9.33 -8.58 -1.61
CA PHE A 241 -10.64 -8.65 -2.24
C PHE A 241 -11.64 -9.21 -1.24
N LEU A 242 -12.47 -8.32 -0.70
CA LEU A 242 -13.31 -8.56 0.45
C LEU A 242 -14.79 -8.36 0.10
N ASP A 243 -15.63 -9.35 0.40
CA ASP A 243 -17.09 -9.24 0.31
C ASP A 243 -17.63 -8.78 -1.06
N ASN A 244 -16.93 -9.06 -2.17
CA ASN A 244 -17.40 -8.71 -3.51
C ASN A 244 -18.36 -9.77 -4.06
N ASP A 245 -19.28 -9.37 -4.93
CA ASP A 245 -20.36 -10.25 -5.41
C ASP A 245 -20.48 -10.26 -6.94
N ALA A 246 -20.66 -11.46 -7.51
CA ALA A 246 -21.06 -11.71 -8.90
C ALA A 246 -22.46 -12.37 -8.91
N SER A 247 -23.49 -11.52 -8.91
CA SER A 247 -24.83 -11.86 -8.39
C SER A 247 -25.87 -12.28 -9.46
N GLY A 248 -25.54 -12.17 -10.74
CA GLY A 248 -26.46 -12.48 -11.84
C GLY A 248 -26.38 -13.93 -12.35
N GLU A 249 -27.32 -14.32 -13.21
CA GLU A 249 -27.25 -15.61 -13.93
C GLU A 249 -26.03 -15.61 -14.88
N GLY A 250 -25.17 -16.63 -14.80
CA GLY A 250 -23.84 -16.61 -15.46
C GLY A 250 -22.79 -15.82 -14.67
N GLY A 251 -23.00 -15.67 -13.36
CA GLY A 251 -22.18 -14.85 -12.48
C GLY A 251 -20.95 -15.61 -12.00
N ASP A 252 -19.76 -15.27 -12.51
CA ASP A 252 -18.49 -15.97 -12.20
C ASP A 252 -17.44 -15.03 -11.60
N GLY A 253 -16.62 -15.55 -10.69
CA GLY A 253 -15.50 -14.81 -10.12
C GLY A 253 -15.98 -13.69 -9.19
N GLY A 254 -16.58 -14.05 -8.05
CA GLY A 254 -17.14 -13.06 -7.11
C GLY A 254 -16.15 -11.98 -6.73
N ALA A 255 -14.91 -12.38 -6.45
CA ALA A 255 -13.80 -11.46 -6.27
C ALA A 255 -13.18 -11.06 -7.61
N ILE A 256 -12.66 -12.06 -8.34
CA ILE A 256 -11.84 -11.87 -9.53
C ILE A 256 -12.28 -12.83 -10.63
N PHE A 257 -12.47 -12.29 -11.84
CA PHE A 257 -12.57 -13.07 -13.06
C PHE A 257 -11.38 -12.80 -13.98
N PHE A 258 -10.78 -13.87 -14.50
CA PHE A 258 -9.68 -13.80 -15.46
C PHE A 258 -9.98 -14.52 -16.77
N TYR A 259 -9.83 -13.77 -17.85
CA TYR A 259 -9.48 -14.26 -19.18
C TYR A 259 -8.12 -13.67 -19.57
N VAL A 260 -7.09 -14.52 -19.57
CA VAL A 260 -5.72 -14.13 -19.95
C VAL A 260 -5.30 -14.94 -21.16
N ALA A 261 -4.76 -14.26 -22.18
CA ALA A 261 -4.41 -14.88 -23.46
C ALA A 261 -3.14 -15.75 -23.35
N ASP A 262 -2.95 -16.62 -24.35
CA ASP A 262 -1.77 -17.50 -24.49
C ASP A 262 -0.45 -16.71 -24.33
N GLU A 263 0.57 -17.36 -23.78
CA GLU A 263 1.88 -16.81 -23.44
C GLU A 263 1.92 -15.77 -22.29
N SER A 264 0.78 -15.38 -21.71
CA SER A 264 0.69 -14.44 -20.57
C SER A 264 0.37 -15.13 -19.24
N THR A 265 0.66 -14.48 -18.12
CA THR A 265 0.45 -15.03 -16.78
C THR A 265 -0.36 -14.09 -15.89
N ALA A 266 -1.43 -14.61 -15.26
CA ALA A 266 -2.03 -14.00 -14.09
C ALA A 266 -1.29 -14.44 -12.83
N THR A 267 -0.78 -13.50 -12.04
CA THR A 267 -0.09 -13.76 -10.78
C THR A 267 -0.82 -13.08 -9.63
N ILE A 268 -1.17 -13.86 -8.61
CA ILE A 268 -1.66 -13.36 -7.32
C ILE A 268 -0.63 -13.72 -6.25
N LEU A 269 -0.09 -12.70 -5.59
CA LEU A 269 0.98 -12.86 -4.63
C LEU A 269 0.64 -12.17 -3.32
N ARG A 270 0.81 -12.86 -2.19
CA ARG A 270 0.65 -12.27 -0.84
C ARG A 270 -0.68 -11.53 -0.65
N SER A 271 -1.76 -12.04 -1.23
CA SER A 271 -3.06 -11.35 -1.29
C SER A 271 -4.15 -12.15 -0.57
N THR A 272 -5.17 -11.45 -0.09
CA THR A 272 -6.31 -12.04 0.64
C THR A 272 -7.58 -11.92 -0.21
N ILE A 273 -8.28 -13.03 -0.41
CA ILE A 273 -9.54 -13.12 -1.15
C ILE A 273 -10.55 -13.77 -0.22
N SER A 274 -11.38 -12.95 0.44
CA SER A 274 -12.23 -13.41 1.53
C SER A 274 -13.67 -12.91 1.43
N GLY A 275 -14.63 -13.80 1.75
CA GLY A 275 -16.04 -13.43 1.88
C GLY A 275 -16.74 -13.11 0.56
N ASN A 276 -16.14 -13.40 -0.59
CA ASN A 276 -16.71 -13.06 -1.89
C ASN A 276 -17.74 -14.12 -2.32
N SER A 277 -18.71 -13.72 -3.13
CA SER A 277 -19.74 -14.65 -3.63
C SER A 277 -19.95 -14.60 -5.13
N ALA A 278 -20.27 -15.75 -5.71
CA ALA A 278 -20.67 -15.88 -7.11
C ALA A 278 -21.92 -16.75 -7.24
N THR A 279 -22.70 -16.51 -8.29
CA THR A 279 -23.92 -17.26 -8.55
C THR A 279 -23.63 -18.60 -9.20
N ASP A 280 -22.78 -18.60 -10.23
CA ASP A 280 -22.40 -19.80 -10.99
C ASP A 280 -21.04 -20.31 -10.48
N ASP A 281 -19.89 -19.85 -10.96
CA ASP A 281 -18.61 -20.48 -10.61
C ASP A 281 -17.58 -19.52 -9.98
N GLY A 282 -16.67 -20.04 -9.15
CA GLY A 282 -15.53 -19.25 -8.65
C GLY A 282 -15.92 -18.13 -7.69
N GLY A 283 -16.38 -18.44 -6.47
CA GLY A 283 -16.79 -17.43 -5.49
C GLY A 283 -15.68 -16.43 -5.18
N GLY A 284 -14.45 -16.93 -5.01
CA GLY A 284 -13.24 -16.12 -4.98
C GLY A 284 -12.73 -15.80 -6.38
N ILE A 285 -12.15 -16.80 -7.05
CA ILE A 285 -11.49 -16.64 -8.35
C ILE A 285 -12.15 -17.55 -9.38
N ALA A 286 -12.49 -16.98 -10.53
CA ALA A 286 -12.78 -17.71 -11.76
C ALA A 286 -11.70 -17.44 -12.80
N PHE A 287 -11.12 -18.50 -13.37
CA PHE A 287 -10.14 -18.42 -14.46
C PHE A 287 -10.61 -19.28 -15.63
N GLY A 288 -11.00 -18.66 -16.74
CA GLY A 288 -11.62 -19.37 -17.85
C GLY A 288 -11.92 -18.49 -19.06
N ASP A 289 -12.53 -19.09 -20.08
CA ASP A 289 -12.78 -18.41 -21.37
C ASP A 289 -14.05 -17.53 -21.40
N GLY A 290 -14.81 -17.50 -20.31
CA GLY A 290 -15.81 -16.45 -20.03
C GLY A 290 -17.02 -16.41 -20.96
N GLU A 291 -17.29 -17.43 -21.79
CA GLU A 291 -18.49 -17.43 -22.65
C GLU A 291 -19.47 -18.58 -22.35
N PRO A 292 -20.53 -18.33 -21.54
CA PRO A 292 -21.69 -19.19 -21.52
C PRO A 292 -22.50 -18.97 -22.81
N GLY A 293 -22.21 -19.73 -23.86
CA GLY A 293 -23.13 -19.94 -24.98
C GLY A 293 -22.63 -19.69 -26.39
N TYR A 294 -21.36 -19.37 -26.60
CA TYR A 294 -20.74 -19.41 -27.92
C TYR A 294 -20.05 -20.76 -28.10
N SER A 295 -20.75 -21.69 -28.76
CA SER A 295 -20.10 -22.90 -29.28
C SER A 295 -19.24 -22.51 -30.47
N GLU A 296 -18.10 -21.88 -30.23
CA GLU A 296 -16.99 -21.94 -31.16
C GLU A 296 -16.71 -23.44 -31.39
N SER A 297 -16.74 -23.87 -32.65
CA SER A 297 -16.35 -25.24 -32.97
C SER A 297 -14.97 -25.51 -32.38
N GLU A 298 -14.75 -26.68 -31.76
CA GLU A 298 -13.52 -27.19 -31.09
C GLU A 298 -12.17 -26.98 -31.83
N SER A 299 -12.10 -26.25 -32.94
CA SER A 299 -10.90 -25.97 -33.72
C SER A 299 -10.23 -24.61 -33.49
N GLU A 300 -10.82 -23.67 -32.74
CA GLU A 300 -10.26 -22.32 -32.52
C GLU A 300 -10.44 -21.80 -31.08
N VAL A 301 -10.48 -22.66 -30.05
CA VAL A 301 -10.40 -22.16 -28.66
C VAL A 301 -9.01 -21.50 -28.50
N PRO A 302 -8.89 -20.19 -28.26
CA PRO A 302 -7.60 -19.58 -27.97
C PRO A 302 -7.06 -20.20 -26.69
N TYR A 303 -5.79 -20.61 -26.71
CA TYR A 303 -5.14 -21.17 -25.53
C TYR A 303 -5.14 -20.11 -24.42
N LEU A 304 -5.65 -20.44 -23.24
CA LEU A 304 -5.56 -19.56 -22.06
C LEU A 304 -4.11 -19.50 -21.55
N GLY A 305 -3.76 -18.38 -20.94
CA GLY A 305 -2.48 -18.18 -20.27
C GLY A 305 -2.31 -19.03 -19.00
N ALA A 306 -1.26 -18.73 -18.25
CA ALA A 306 -0.98 -19.38 -16.97
C ALA A 306 -1.59 -18.62 -15.77
N LEU A 307 -1.82 -19.34 -14.67
CA LEU A 307 -2.23 -18.77 -13.38
C LEU A 307 -1.23 -19.19 -12.30
N VAL A 308 -0.72 -18.22 -11.55
CA VAL A 308 0.15 -18.44 -10.38
C VAL A 308 -0.48 -17.79 -9.17
N ILE A 309 -0.70 -18.58 -8.12
CA ILE A 309 -1.13 -18.10 -6.81
C ILE A 309 -0.06 -18.49 -5.80
N ASP A 310 0.54 -17.50 -5.15
CA ASP A 310 1.63 -17.70 -4.20
C ASP A 310 1.38 -16.93 -2.91
N SER A 311 1.64 -17.57 -1.77
CA SER A 311 1.66 -16.92 -0.45
C SER A 311 0.35 -16.20 -0.10
N SER A 312 -0.77 -16.68 -0.62
CA SER A 312 -2.07 -16.01 -0.58
C SER A 312 -3.10 -16.78 0.23
N THR A 313 -4.14 -16.08 0.69
CA THR A 313 -5.25 -16.66 1.47
C THR A 313 -6.55 -16.50 0.70
N ILE A 314 -7.25 -17.61 0.51
CA ILE A 314 -8.54 -17.67 -0.19
C ILE A 314 -9.51 -18.34 0.77
N ASP A 315 -10.35 -17.55 1.43
CA ASP A 315 -11.21 -18.06 2.49
C ASP A 315 -12.66 -17.58 2.40
N SER A 316 -13.56 -18.36 2.99
CA SER A 316 -14.95 -17.93 3.20
C SER A 316 -15.67 -17.46 1.93
N ASN A 317 -15.25 -17.92 0.76
CA ASN A 317 -15.89 -17.56 -0.51
C ASN A 317 -16.99 -18.56 -0.84
N ASP A 318 -18.11 -18.05 -1.35
CA ASP A 318 -19.35 -18.79 -1.51
C ASP A 318 -19.79 -18.86 -2.98
N VAL A 319 -20.20 -20.04 -3.42
CA VAL A 319 -20.86 -20.26 -4.70
C VAL A 319 -22.26 -20.82 -4.50
N TYR A 320 -23.27 -20.22 -5.16
CA TYR A 320 -24.67 -20.59 -4.94
C TYR A 320 -25.19 -21.75 -5.80
N TYR A 321 -24.70 -21.94 -7.03
CA TYR A 321 -25.23 -22.96 -7.95
C TYR A 321 -24.18 -23.73 -8.78
N GLY A 322 -22.92 -23.30 -8.76
CA GLY A 322 -21.83 -23.97 -9.48
C GLY A 322 -20.74 -24.52 -8.57
N ASP A 323 -19.53 -24.50 -9.09
CA ASP A 323 -18.34 -25.17 -8.61
C ASP A 323 -17.27 -24.17 -8.16
N GLY A 324 -16.30 -24.62 -7.37
CA GLY A 324 -15.11 -23.81 -7.07
C GLY A 324 -15.38 -22.62 -6.14
N GLY A 325 -15.85 -22.86 -4.92
CA GLY A 325 -16.11 -21.80 -3.93
C GLY A 325 -14.95 -20.81 -3.78
N GLY A 326 -13.75 -21.32 -3.55
CA GLY A 326 -12.51 -20.54 -3.54
C GLY A 326 -12.00 -20.26 -4.96
N ILE A 327 -11.71 -21.32 -5.71
CA ILE A 327 -11.11 -21.25 -7.05
C ILE A 327 -11.85 -22.16 -8.02
N TRP A 328 -12.25 -21.61 -9.15
CA TRP A 328 -12.71 -22.36 -10.32
C TRP A 328 -11.79 -22.09 -11.52
N ILE A 329 -11.41 -23.17 -12.21
CA ILE A 329 -10.52 -23.14 -13.37
C ILE A 329 -11.13 -23.95 -14.50
N ASP A 330 -11.19 -23.34 -15.69
CA ASP A 330 -11.59 -23.99 -16.94
C ASP A 330 -10.57 -23.72 -18.07
N TYR A 331 -10.18 -24.78 -18.79
CA TYR A 331 -9.25 -24.76 -19.95
C TYR A 331 -7.90 -24.00 -19.80
N ALA A 332 -7.33 -23.88 -18.60
CA ALA A 332 -6.05 -23.21 -18.39
C ALA A 332 -4.84 -23.96 -19.02
N ALA A 333 -3.80 -23.21 -19.44
CA ALA A 333 -2.52 -23.81 -19.82
C ALA A 333 -1.82 -24.41 -18.60
N ASP A 334 -1.18 -23.61 -17.76
CA ASP A 334 -0.53 -24.10 -16.53
C ASP A 334 -1.04 -23.32 -15.32
N VAL A 335 -1.44 -24.05 -14.27
CA VAL A 335 -1.83 -23.46 -12.99
C VAL A 335 -0.86 -23.91 -11.91
N THR A 336 -0.35 -22.96 -11.13
CA THR A 336 0.47 -23.24 -9.96
C THR A 336 -0.10 -22.54 -8.74
N ILE A 337 -0.49 -23.31 -7.73
CA ILE A 337 -0.88 -22.81 -6.42
C ILE A 337 0.21 -23.24 -5.45
N VAL A 338 0.90 -22.28 -4.84
CA VAL A 338 2.04 -22.53 -3.96
C VAL A 338 1.96 -21.74 -2.66
N ASN A 339 2.43 -22.32 -1.56
CA ASN A 339 2.55 -21.63 -0.27
C ASN A 339 1.25 -20.91 0.15
N SER A 340 0.09 -21.44 -0.18
CA SER A 340 -1.18 -20.72 -0.01
C SER A 340 -2.12 -21.46 0.93
N THR A 341 -3.05 -20.72 1.53
CA THR A 341 -4.08 -21.25 2.43
C THR A 341 -5.45 -21.07 1.77
N ILE A 342 -6.17 -22.19 1.59
CA ILE A 342 -7.51 -22.21 0.98
C ILE A 342 -8.46 -22.87 1.98
N SER A 343 -9.34 -22.08 2.60
CA SER A 343 -10.11 -22.59 3.74
C SER A 343 -11.49 -21.99 3.92
N GLY A 344 -12.45 -22.79 4.42
CA GLY A 344 -13.77 -22.26 4.77
C GLY A 344 -14.63 -21.85 3.56
N ASN A 345 -14.23 -22.21 2.34
CA ASN A 345 -15.00 -21.89 1.14
C ASN A 345 -16.17 -22.88 0.95
N TYR A 346 -17.22 -22.42 0.28
CA TYR A 346 -18.45 -23.16 0.01
C TYR A 346 -18.73 -23.27 -1.49
N ALA A 347 -19.11 -24.46 -1.96
CA ALA A 347 -19.68 -24.64 -3.30
C ALA A 347 -20.98 -25.46 -3.24
N ASP A 348 -21.97 -25.07 -4.04
CA ASP A 348 -23.20 -25.87 -4.17
C ASP A 348 -22.93 -27.19 -4.89
N ASN A 349 -22.04 -27.22 -5.89
CA ASN A 349 -21.67 -28.45 -6.60
C ASN A 349 -20.38 -29.04 -6.02
N ASN A 350 -19.24 -28.95 -6.74
CA ASN A 350 -17.99 -29.62 -6.40
C ASN A 350 -16.84 -28.63 -6.16
N GLY A 351 -15.79 -29.12 -5.51
CA GLY A 351 -14.50 -28.42 -5.48
C GLY A 351 -14.53 -27.14 -4.66
N ALA A 352 -15.12 -27.14 -3.47
CA ALA A 352 -15.34 -25.90 -2.72
C ALA A 352 -14.04 -25.13 -2.44
N GLY A 353 -12.93 -25.81 -2.15
CA GLY A 353 -11.61 -25.17 -2.17
C GLY A 353 -11.16 -24.85 -3.60
N VAL A 354 -10.95 -25.90 -4.41
CA VAL A 354 -10.50 -25.78 -5.80
C VAL A 354 -11.29 -26.73 -6.70
N HIS A 355 -11.86 -26.20 -7.77
CA HIS A 355 -12.43 -26.99 -8.87
C HIS A 355 -11.59 -26.84 -10.14
N LEU A 356 -11.30 -27.96 -10.80
CA LEU A 356 -10.53 -28.03 -12.04
C LEU A 356 -11.33 -28.73 -13.13
N GLU A 357 -11.72 -28.00 -14.16
CA GLU A 357 -12.39 -28.51 -15.37
C GLU A 357 -11.52 -28.29 -16.62
N GLY A 358 -11.68 -29.14 -17.65
CA GLY A 358 -11.12 -28.89 -18.98
C GLY A 358 -10.10 -29.91 -19.53
N GLY A 359 -9.80 -29.77 -20.82
CA GLY A 359 -9.05 -30.74 -21.66
C GLY A 359 -7.51 -30.62 -21.68
N VAL A 360 -6.88 -31.60 -22.35
CA VAL A 360 -5.51 -32.16 -22.20
C VAL A 360 -4.25 -31.30 -22.46
N ASP A 361 -4.27 -29.97 -22.44
CA ASP A 361 -3.08 -29.20 -22.88
C ASP A 361 -2.13 -28.69 -21.78
N GLY A 362 -2.54 -28.57 -20.51
CA GLY A 362 -1.54 -28.35 -19.46
C GLY A 362 -1.89 -28.81 -18.05
N ARG A 363 -1.10 -28.33 -17.07
CA ARG A 363 -0.91 -28.99 -15.77
C ARG A 363 -1.28 -28.08 -14.61
N VAL A 364 -1.94 -28.68 -13.63
CA VAL A 364 -2.18 -28.05 -12.33
C VAL A 364 -1.19 -28.58 -11.29
N ASN A 365 -0.46 -27.67 -10.63
CA ASN A 365 0.47 -27.97 -9.55
C ASN A 365 0.00 -27.30 -8.26
N ILE A 366 -0.25 -28.10 -7.23
CA ILE A 366 -0.55 -27.63 -5.87
C ILE A 366 0.65 -28.01 -5.00
N LEU A 367 1.39 -27.02 -4.51
CA LEU A 367 2.71 -27.19 -3.90
C LEU A 367 2.75 -26.50 -2.55
N HIS A 368 3.07 -27.19 -1.46
CA HIS A 368 3.20 -26.52 -0.15
C HIS A 368 1.94 -25.72 0.22
N THR A 369 0.75 -26.24 -0.04
CA THR A 369 -0.52 -25.52 0.15
C THR A 369 -1.35 -26.22 1.22
N THR A 370 -2.11 -25.45 1.99
CA THR A 370 -3.07 -25.97 2.98
C THR A 370 -4.48 -25.76 2.47
N ILE A 371 -5.22 -26.84 2.21
CA ILE A 371 -6.61 -26.85 1.76
C ILE A 371 -7.45 -27.60 2.80
N THR A 372 -8.21 -26.86 3.61
CA THR A 372 -8.91 -27.41 4.79
C THR A 372 -10.22 -26.69 5.07
N ASP A 373 -11.12 -27.27 5.86
CA ASP A 373 -12.39 -26.66 6.28
C ASP A 373 -13.30 -26.18 5.13
N ASN A 374 -13.07 -26.62 3.89
CA ASN A 374 -13.95 -26.30 2.76
C ASN A 374 -15.13 -27.29 2.69
N TYR A 375 -16.26 -26.83 2.17
CA TYR A 375 -17.50 -27.60 2.13
C TYR A 375 -18.19 -27.54 0.75
N SER A 376 -18.52 -28.68 0.16
CA SER A 376 -19.32 -28.77 -1.07
C SER A 376 -20.56 -29.65 -0.90
N ASN A 377 -21.68 -29.44 -1.62
CA ASN A 377 -22.81 -30.39 -1.49
C ASN A 377 -22.63 -31.69 -2.28
N ASP A 378 -21.92 -31.69 -3.40
CA ASP A 378 -21.83 -32.88 -4.27
C ASP A 378 -20.53 -33.68 -4.13
N GLY A 379 -19.35 -33.06 -4.26
CA GLY A 379 -18.09 -33.79 -4.20
C GLY A 379 -16.86 -32.90 -4.07
N GLY A 380 -15.75 -33.47 -3.58
CA GLY A 380 -14.46 -32.79 -3.49
C GLY A 380 -14.52 -31.48 -2.70
N GLY A 381 -14.97 -31.51 -1.44
CA GLY A 381 -14.98 -30.34 -0.58
C GLY A 381 -13.65 -29.58 -0.61
N GLY A 382 -12.52 -30.31 -0.59
CA GLY A 382 -11.19 -29.76 -0.81
C GLY A 382 -10.92 -29.45 -2.29
N VAL A 383 -10.62 -30.49 -3.07
CA VAL A 383 -10.25 -30.39 -4.49
C VAL A 383 -11.10 -31.32 -5.34
N SER A 384 -11.68 -30.80 -6.42
CA SER A 384 -12.39 -31.56 -7.46
C SER A 384 -11.64 -31.49 -8.79
N ILE A 385 -11.50 -32.63 -9.48
CA ILE A 385 -10.70 -32.74 -10.71
C ILE A 385 -11.45 -33.48 -11.82
N GLU A 386 -11.62 -32.80 -12.95
CA GLU A 386 -12.30 -33.34 -14.13
C GLU A 386 -11.37 -33.41 -15.35
N GLY A 387 -10.56 -34.47 -15.44
CA GLY A 387 -9.79 -34.79 -16.65
C GLY A 387 -8.45 -34.07 -16.84
N VAL A 388 -8.09 -33.16 -15.92
CA VAL A 388 -6.83 -32.39 -15.93
C VAL A 388 -5.68 -33.16 -15.27
N GLU A 389 -4.46 -33.04 -15.81
CA GLU A 389 -3.28 -33.61 -15.16
C GLU A 389 -2.89 -32.76 -13.94
N THR A 390 -2.96 -33.38 -12.76
CA THR A 390 -2.78 -32.65 -11.49
C THR A 390 -1.69 -33.29 -10.64
N ALA A 391 -0.83 -32.44 -10.09
CA ALA A 391 0.23 -32.82 -9.16
C ALA A 391 0.05 -32.11 -7.82
N ILE A 392 -0.11 -32.87 -6.73
CA ILE A 392 -0.24 -32.34 -5.36
C ILE A 392 1.00 -32.77 -4.55
N LEU A 393 1.85 -31.82 -4.20
CA LEU A 393 3.12 -32.10 -3.52
C LEU A 393 3.24 -31.27 -2.23
N HIS A 394 3.76 -31.90 -1.16
CA HIS A 394 4.03 -31.20 0.10
C HIS A 394 2.84 -30.44 0.68
N SER A 395 1.62 -30.88 0.37
CA SER A 395 0.40 -30.12 0.65
C SER A 395 -0.51 -30.87 1.61
N ILE A 396 -1.33 -30.11 2.34
CA ILE A 396 -2.43 -30.64 3.15
C ILE A 396 -3.71 -30.46 2.35
N VAL A 397 -4.41 -31.55 2.05
CA VAL A 397 -5.79 -31.54 1.55
C VAL A 397 -6.59 -32.43 2.48
N SER A 398 -7.03 -31.87 3.59
CA SER A 398 -7.66 -32.64 4.67
C SER A 398 -8.50 -31.75 5.58
N GLY A 399 -9.51 -32.34 6.22
CA GLY A 399 -10.46 -31.60 7.06
C GLY A 399 -11.56 -30.92 6.24
N ASN A 400 -11.68 -31.24 4.96
CA ASN A 400 -12.77 -30.76 4.13
C ASN A 400 -13.98 -31.70 4.26
N SER A 401 -15.14 -31.25 3.79
CA SER A 401 -16.38 -32.00 3.95
C SER A 401 -17.32 -31.83 2.77
N THR A 402 -18.25 -32.78 2.62
CA THR A 402 -19.28 -32.74 1.57
C THR A 402 -20.43 -33.68 1.91
N ASP A 403 -21.60 -33.39 1.35
CA ASP A 403 -22.80 -34.23 1.45
C ASP A 403 -22.78 -35.42 0.45
N GLY A 404 -21.91 -35.39 -0.57
CA GLY A 404 -21.72 -36.44 -1.58
C GLY A 404 -20.24 -36.78 -1.82
N GLY A 405 -19.94 -37.67 -2.78
CA GLY A 405 -18.55 -37.85 -3.24
C GLY A 405 -17.46 -38.22 -2.21
N GLN A 406 -16.22 -37.89 -2.58
CA GLN A 406 -15.03 -37.92 -1.72
C GLN A 406 -14.81 -36.54 -1.08
N GLN A 407 -14.31 -36.48 0.16
CA GLN A 407 -14.37 -35.24 0.93
C GLN A 407 -13.25 -34.26 0.61
N ASP A 408 -12.04 -34.76 0.48
CA ASP A 408 -10.85 -33.94 0.34
C ASP A 408 -10.38 -33.89 -1.10
N LEU A 409 -10.41 -35.02 -1.79
CA LEU A 409 -10.00 -35.12 -3.18
C LEU A 409 -10.96 -36.02 -3.95
N ASP A 410 -11.72 -35.44 -4.87
CA ASP A 410 -12.64 -36.15 -5.75
C ASP A 410 -12.25 -35.91 -7.23
N GLY A 411 -12.54 -36.88 -8.09
CA GLY A 411 -12.30 -36.72 -9.52
C GLY A 411 -11.60 -37.87 -10.22
N TYR A 412 -11.35 -37.67 -11.51
CA TYR A 412 -10.73 -38.63 -12.41
C TYR A 412 -9.69 -37.96 -13.29
N GLY A 413 -8.63 -38.69 -13.62
CA GLY A 413 -7.53 -38.16 -14.42
C GLY A 413 -6.18 -38.72 -13.99
N ALA A 414 -5.12 -38.09 -14.47
CA ALA A 414 -3.76 -38.38 -14.03
C ALA A 414 -3.45 -37.52 -12.80
N ILE A 415 -3.75 -38.05 -11.61
CA ILE A 415 -3.53 -37.38 -10.32
C ILE A 415 -2.32 -38.00 -9.63
N GLY A 416 -1.24 -37.23 -9.50
CA GLY A 416 -0.02 -37.61 -8.79
C GLY A 416 0.10 -36.89 -7.46
N VAL A 417 0.21 -37.63 -6.36
CA VAL A 417 0.32 -37.06 -5.02
C VAL A 417 1.59 -37.55 -4.34
N TYR A 418 2.42 -36.63 -3.82
CA TYR A 418 3.70 -36.98 -3.20
C TYR A 418 3.96 -36.16 -1.95
N TRP A 419 4.39 -36.82 -0.87
CA TRP A 419 4.73 -36.15 0.39
C TRP A 419 3.62 -35.22 0.88
N SER A 420 2.37 -35.63 0.74
CA SER A 420 1.19 -34.83 1.08
C SER A 420 0.31 -35.55 2.10
N LEU A 421 -0.49 -34.78 2.83
CA LEU A 421 -1.51 -35.30 3.73
C LEU A 421 -2.88 -35.16 3.04
N ILE A 422 -3.52 -36.30 2.79
CA ILE A 422 -4.85 -36.37 2.18
C ILE A 422 -5.82 -37.01 3.17
N GLY A 423 -6.92 -36.33 3.52
CA GLY A 423 -7.86 -36.87 4.51
C GLY A 423 -8.68 -38.07 4.00
N ASP A 424 -8.74 -38.29 2.69
CA ASP A 424 -9.44 -39.43 2.11
C ASP A 424 -8.64 -40.75 2.10
N SER A 425 -9.35 -41.87 2.27
CA SER A 425 -8.83 -43.23 2.08
C SER A 425 -8.84 -43.67 0.61
N ILE A 426 -8.05 -43.03 -0.24
CA ILE A 426 -8.07 -43.23 -1.70
C ILE A 426 -6.77 -43.82 -2.27
N ALA A 427 -6.92 -44.65 -3.30
CA ALA A 427 -5.79 -45.24 -4.02
C ALA A 427 -5.30 -44.29 -5.12
N LEU A 428 -4.47 -43.33 -4.74
CA LEU A 428 -3.86 -42.37 -5.67
C LEU A 428 -2.55 -42.91 -6.27
N SER A 429 -2.14 -42.32 -7.39
CA SER A 429 -0.78 -42.52 -7.89
C SER A 429 0.19 -41.64 -7.11
N GLY A 430 1.36 -42.17 -6.79
CA GLY A 430 2.38 -41.45 -6.01
C GLY A 430 2.89 -42.24 -4.81
N ALA A 431 3.65 -41.58 -3.92
CA ALA A 431 4.36 -42.22 -2.82
C ALA A 431 4.52 -41.29 -1.61
N ASP A 432 4.76 -41.92 -0.45
CA ASP A 432 5.15 -41.24 0.80
C ASP A 432 4.12 -40.20 1.31
N ASN A 433 2.83 -40.47 1.07
CA ASN A 433 1.71 -39.67 1.56
C ASN A 433 1.15 -40.19 2.89
N ILE A 434 0.50 -39.29 3.62
CA ILE A 434 -0.33 -39.59 4.79
C ILE A 434 -1.78 -39.60 4.34
N TYR A 435 -2.52 -40.65 4.70
CA TYR A 435 -3.93 -40.82 4.34
C TYR A 435 -4.79 -40.98 5.60
N ASP A 436 -6.06 -40.55 5.54
CA ASP A 436 -7.06 -40.80 6.59
C ASP A 436 -6.62 -40.27 7.97
N ALA A 437 -6.07 -39.05 7.98
CA ALA A 437 -5.58 -38.39 9.19
C ALA A 437 -6.13 -36.97 9.28
N ASP A 438 -6.49 -36.56 10.49
CA ASP A 438 -6.82 -35.16 10.83
C ASP A 438 -5.53 -34.33 10.80
N PRO A 439 -5.49 -33.19 10.07
CA PRO A 439 -4.30 -32.37 9.96
C PRO A 439 -3.97 -31.63 11.26
N MET A 440 -4.89 -31.56 12.23
CA MET A 440 -4.71 -30.92 13.54
C MET A 440 -4.19 -29.48 13.41
N LEU A 441 -5.00 -28.62 12.80
CA LEU A 441 -4.64 -27.21 12.54
C LEU A 441 -5.31 -26.28 13.56
N ALA A 442 -4.63 -25.18 13.90
CA ALA A 442 -5.24 -24.04 14.58
C ALA A 442 -6.25 -23.35 13.66
N PRO A 443 -7.23 -22.60 14.19
CA PRO A 443 -8.09 -21.75 13.36
C PRO A 443 -7.28 -20.79 12.49
N LEU A 444 -7.86 -20.38 11.35
CA LEU A 444 -7.28 -19.34 10.50
C LEU A 444 -7.11 -18.06 11.32
N ALA A 445 -5.92 -17.47 11.25
CA ALA A 445 -5.57 -16.24 11.95
C ALA A 445 -4.31 -15.61 11.35
N ASP A 446 -4.08 -14.34 11.69
CA ASP A 446 -2.76 -13.71 11.52
C ASP A 446 -1.70 -14.41 12.40
N ASN A 447 -0.73 -15.05 11.75
CA ASN A 447 0.40 -15.72 12.39
C ASN A 447 1.76 -15.10 12.00
N GLY A 448 1.79 -13.81 11.64
CA GLY A 448 3.03 -13.07 11.38
C GLY A 448 3.53 -13.12 9.93
N GLY A 449 2.61 -13.19 8.98
CA GLY A 449 2.87 -13.18 7.54
C GLY A 449 2.14 -12.04 6.81
N PRO A 450 2.20 -12.01 5.46
CA PRO A 450 1.44 -11.04 4.68
C PRO A 450 -0.07 -11.35 4.64
N THR A 451 -0.44 -12.61 4.91
CA THR A 451 -1.82 -13.12 4.85
C THR A 451 -2.06 -14.12 5.99
N GLU A 452 -3.33 -14.33 6.35
CA GLU A 452 -3.71 -15.26 7.44
C GLU A 452 -3.40 -16.72 7.09
N THR A 453 -3.07 -17.54 8.08
CA THR A 453 -2.67 -18.95 7.86
C THR A 453 -3.26 -19.89 8.90
N HIS A 454 -3.29 -21.19 8.58
CA HIS A 454 -3.50 -22.24 9.55
C HIS A 454 -2.15 -22.77 10.08
N LEU A 455 -1.91 -22.69 11.39
CA LEU A 455 -0.72 -23.31 11.99
C LEU A 455 -0.98 -24.80 12.32
N PRO A 456 -0.08 -25.71 11.96
CA PRO A 456 -0.08 -27.06 12.52
C PRO A 456 0.07 -27.03 14.04
N LEU A 457 -0.80 -27.73 14.75
CA LEU A 457 -0.74 -27.87 16.21
C LEU A 457 0.30 -28.93 16.64
N ASP A 458 0.73 -28.87 17.89
CA ASP A 458 1.54 -29.91 18.54
C ASP A 458 1.00 -31.32 18.26
N GLY A 459 1.85 -32.15 17.64
CA GLY A 459 1.51 -33.54 17.30
C GLY A 459 0.73 -33.70 16.01
N SER A 460 0.56 -32.63 15.22
CA SER A 460 0.04 -32.71 13.86
C SER A 460 0.86 -33.71 13.04
N PRO A 461 0.19 -34.55 12.23
CA PRO A 461 0.88 -35.44 11.28
C PRO A 461 1.61 -34.69 10.15
N ALA A 462 1.38 -33.39 9.96
CA ALA A 462 2.05 -32.60 8.94
C ALA A 462 3.48 -32.16 9.32
N LEU A 463 3.81 -32.20 10.62
CA LEU A 463 5.11 -31.81 11.16
C LEU A 463 6.22 -32.74 10.65
N GLU A 464 7.31 -32.16 10.14
CA GLU A 464 8.48 -32.88 9.60
C GLU A 464 8.15 -33.97 8.55
N ALA A 465 7.00 -33.88 7.88
CA ALA A 465 6.47 -34.97 7.06
C ALA A 465 6.80 -34.86 5.56
N GLY A 466 7.40 -33.74 5.12
CA GLY A 466 7.80 -33.52 3.73
C GLY A 466 9.07 -34.29 3.31
N ASP A 467 9.37 -34.29 2.00
CA ASP A 467 10.59 -34.91 1.45
C ASP A 467 11.87 -34.27 2.04
N PRO A 468 12.63 -34.99 2.88
CA PRO A 468 13.86 -34.46 3.46
C PRO A 468 15.00 -34.36 2.43
N ALA A 469 14.81 -34.89 1.22
CA ALA A 469 15.79 -34.90 0.14
C ALA A 469 15.42 -33.97 -1.03
N ILE A 470 14.38 -33.14 -0.90
CA ILE A 470 14.04 -32.16 -1.94
C ILE A 470 15.23 -31.25 -2.21
N SER A 471 15.63 -31.17 -3.48
CA SER A 471 16.85 -30.47 -3.87
C SER A 471 16.67 -28.96 -4.03
N ASP A 472 15.42 -28.50 -4.11
CA ASP A 472 15.05 -27.11 -4.40
C ASP A 472 13.65 -26.78 -3.82
N PRO A 473 13.46 -26.79 -2.47
CA PRO A 473 12.21 -26.34 -1.88
C PRO A 473 12.04 -24.82 -2.06
N PRO A 474 10.80 -24.29 -1.99
CA PRO A 474 10.58 -22.85 -1.88
C PRO A 474 11.45 -22.26 -0.77
N GLU A 475 12.05 -21.09 -1.00
CA GLU A 475 12.94 -20.46 -0.02
C GLU A 475 12.18 -20.09 1.26
N PHE A 476 10.90 -19.71 1.12
CA PHE A 476 10.04 -19.26 2.19
C PHE A 476 8.69 -20.00 2.20
N ASP A 477 8.04 -20.05 3.37
CA ASP A 477 6.63 -20.41 3.55
C ASP A 477 5.71 -19.21 3.26
N GLN A 478 4.39 -19.39 3.43
CA GLN A 478 3.40 -18.33 3.18
C GLN A 478 3.68 -17.02 3.95
N ARG A 479 4.27 -17.11 5.13
CA ARG A 479 4.54 -15.97 6.01
C ARG A 479 5.84 -15.25 5.65
N GLY A 480 6.62 -15.79 4.71
CA GLY A 480 7.98 -15.34 4.45
C GLY A 480 9.00 -15.93 5.41
N VAL A 481 8.66 -16.99 6.17
CA VAL A 481 9.61 -17.71 7.04
C VAL A 481 10.39 -18.71 6.22
N ALA A 482 11.71 -18.72 6.35
CA ALA A 482 12.57 -19.58 5.54
C ALA A 482 12.29 -21.07 5.83
N ARG A 483 12.08 -21.88 4.79
CA ARG A 483 11.93 -23.33 4.94
C ARG A 483 13.25 -24.01 5.31
N VAL A 484 13.21 -24.97 6.22
CA VAL A 484 14.42 -25.61 6.76
C VAL A 484 14.78 -26.82 5.91
N ASN A 485 15.97 -26.79 5.31
CA ASN A 485 16.41 -27.90 4.46
C ASN A 485 16.65 -29.17 5.29
N GLY A 486 15.94 -30.25 4.95
CA GLY A 486 16.06 -31.59 5.55
C GLY A 486 15.01 -31.93 6.61
N VAL A 487 14.17 -30.97 7.01
CA VAL A 487 12.99 -31.13 7.88
C VAL A 487 11.96 -30.16 7.33
N ILE A 488 11.04 -30.64 6.49
CA ILE A 488 10.08 -29.76 5.80
C ILE A 488 8.68 -30.12 6.27
N GLU A 489 7.93 -29.12 6.71
CA GLU A 489 6.52 -29.29 7.00
C GLU A 489 5.71 -29.43 5.71
N ILE A 490 4.71 -30.31 5.76
CA ILE A 490 3.68 -30.37 4.72
C ILE A 490 2.67 -29.23 4.98
N GLY A 491 2.25 -28.54 3.92
CA GLY A 491 1.31 -27.41 3.99
C GLY A 491 1.98 -26.07 3.73
N SER A 492 1.20 -25.00 3.93
CA SER A 492 1.56 -23.61 3.63
C SER A 492 2.55 -22.97 4.60
N VAL A 493 2.73 -23.58 5.77
CA VAL A 493 3.52 -23.02 6.86
C VAL A 493 4.66 -23.96 7.24
N GLU A 494 5.83 -23.38 7.47
CA GLU A 494 6.95 -24.04 8.12
C GLU A 494 6.83 -23.87 9.64
N VAL A 495 7.00 -24.95 10.39
CA VAL A 495 7.00 -24.88 11.85
C VAL A 495 8.45 -24.88 12.31
N VAL A 496 8.95 -23.67 12.60
CA VAL A 496 10.25 -23.54 13.28
C VAL A 496 10.02 -23.75 14.77
N GLU A 497 10.33 -24.96 15.23
CA GLU A 497 10.34 -25.30 16.66
C GLU A 497 11.25 -24.34 17.44
N GLY A 498 10.75 -23.85 18.58
CA GLY A 498 11.43 -22.89 19.45
C GLY A 498 10.97 -21.44 19.27
N PRO A 499 11.42 -20.54 20.16
CA PRO A 499 11.08 -19.13 20.12
C PRO A 499 11.63 -18.41 18.88
N GLN A 500 10.78 -17.60 18.24
CA GLN A 500 11.09 -16.83 17.04
C GLN A 500 11.21 -15.33 17.33
N PRO A 501 12.04 -14.58 16.57
CA PRO A 501 12.15 -13.13 16.74
C PRO A 501 10.85 -12.40 16.43
N ASP A 502 10.55 -11.37 17.22
CA ASP A 502 9.37 -10.52 17.03
C ASP A 502 9.74 -9.09 16.65
N GLY A 503 8.84 -8.42 15.93
CA GLY A 503 8.97 -7.02 15.56
C GLY A 503 7.71 -6.23 15.95
N PHE A 504 7.89 -5.09 16.60
CA PHE A 504 6.80 -4.17 16.93
C PHE A 504 7.17 -2.73 16.61
N VAL A 505 6.15 -1.90 16.37
CA VAL A 505 6.29 -0.46 16.14
C VAL A 505 5.37 0.29 17.08
N THR A 506 5.82 1.43 17.59
CA THR A 506 4.97 2.36 18.34
C THR A 506 5.43 3.78 18.12
N ALA A 507 4.56 4.76 18.29
CA ALA A 507 4.97 6.15 18.34
C ALA A 507 5.68 6.45 19.67
N GLU A 508 6.58 7.44 19.69
CA GLU A 508 7.11 7.92 20.95
C GLU A 508 6.00 8.43 21.87
N ASP A 509 6.26 8.40 23.17
CA ASP A 509 5.31 8.73 24.24
C ASP A 509 3.98 7.92 24.23
N THR A 510 3.89 6.90 23.38
CA THR A 510 2.74 6.01 23.28
C THR A 510 3.05 4.66 23.91
N VAL A 511 2.14 4.19 24.76
CA VAL A 511 2.27 2.85 25.35
C VAL A 511 1.87 1.80 24.31
N LEU A 512 2.79 0.91 23.99
CA LEU A 512 2.52 -0.28 23.19
C LEU A 512 1.90 -1.37 24.09
N ASN A 513 0.67 -1.79 23.79
CA ASN A 513 -0.01 -2.89 24.46
C ASN A 513 -0.22 -4.03 23.46
N VAL A 514 0.41 -5.17 23.69
CA VAL A 514 0.28 -6.37 22.85
C VAL A 514 -0.50 -7.43 23.63
N ALA A 515 -1.62 -7.87 23.06
CA ALA A 515 -2.48 -8.91 23.65
C ALA A 515 -1.84 -10.30 23.51
N ALA A 516 -2.32 -11.27 24.32
CA ALA A 516 -1.89 -12.66 24.18
C ALA A 516 -2.38 -13.23 22.83
N PRO A 517 -1.61 -14.10 22.16
CA PRO A 517 -0.39 -14.77 22.65
C PRO A 517 0.89 -13.90 22.60
N GLY A 518 0.83 -12.69 22.06
CA GLY A 518 1.95 -11.73 22.01
C GLY A 518 3.22 -12.34 21.44
N VAL A 519 4.34 -12.29 22.17
CA VAL A 519 5.63 -12.87 21.73
C VAL A 519 5.60 -14.39 21.54
N LEU A 520 4.55 -15.07 22.00
CA LEU A 520 4.38 -16.51 21.79
C LEU A 520 3.56 -16.84 20.55
N GLY A 521 3.07 -15.83 19.81
CA GLY A 521 2.15 -16.05 18.69
C GLY A 521 2.78 -16.79 17.50
N ASN A 522 4.08 -16.61 17.30
CA ASN A 522 4.89 -17.25 16.27
C ASN A 522 5.78 -18.39 16.82
N ASP A 523 5.64 -18.72 18.10
CA ASP A 523 6.46 -19.73 18.78
C ASP A 523 5.75 -21.08 18.80
N VAL A 524 6.43 -22.11 18.27
CA VAL A 524 5.98 -23.50 18.44
C VAL A 524 6.89 -24.20 19.42
N VAL A 525 6.38 -24.45 20.63
CA VAL A 525 7.13 -25.15 21.69
C VAL A 525 6.30 -26.30 22.25
N PRO A 526 6.73 -27.56 22.01
CA PRO A 526 5.97 -28.74 22.37
C PRO A 526 5.66 -28.83 23.85
N GLY A 527 4.36 -28.97 24.18
CA GLY A 527 3.88 -29.19 25.54
C GLY A 527 3.48 -27.94 26.32
N GLY A 528 3.24 -26.82 25.62
CA GLY A 528 2.78 -25.53 26.16
C GLY A 528 3.93 -24.60 26.53
N SER A 529 3.79 -23.30 26.24
CA SER A 529 4.84 -22.28 26.38
C SER A 529 4.47 -21.21 27.41
N THR A 530 5.45 -20.78 28.20
CA THR A 530 5.38 -19.52 28.96
C THR A 530 6.55 -18.61 28.63
N ALA A 531 6.29 -17.32 28.45
CA ALA A 531 7.31 -16.32 28.14
C ALA A 531 7.94 -15.75 29.42
N THR A 532 9.27 -15.57 29.41
CA THR A 532 10.00 -14.90 30.50
C THR A 532 11.09 -13.98 29.94
N VAL A 533 11.20 -12.76 30.48
CA VAL A 533 12.23 -11.79 30.04
C VAL A 533 13.62 -12.28 30.47
N LEU A 534 14.55 -12.34 29.52
CA LEU A 534 15.98 -12.57 29.76
C LEU A 534 16.73 -11.24 29.88
N THR A 535 16.58 -10.39 28.87
CA THR A 535 17.27 -9.10 28.78
C THR A 535 16.22 -8.01 28.56
N PRO A 536 16.00 -7.07 29.50
CA PRO A 536 15.00 -6.02 29.34
C PRO A 536 15.44 -4.96 28.31
N PRO A 537 14.49 -4.16 27.79
CA PRO A 537 14.81 -3.01 26.95
C PRO A 537 15.62 -1.94 27.66
N THR A 538 16.30 -1.08 26.89
CA THR A 538 17.15 -0.01 27.44
C THR A 538 16.54 1.39 27.27
N GLN A 539 15.62 1.55 26.32
CA GLN A 539 14.96 2.82 25.97
C GLN A 539 13.47 2.84 26.32
N GLY A 540 12.99 1.88 27.11
CA GLY A 540 11.66 1.89 27.69
C GLY A 540 11.49 0.91 28.85
N ASN A 541 10.29 0.89 29.42
CA ASN A 541 9.90 -0.03 30.49
C ASN A 541 8.99 -1.13 29.92
N LEU A 542 9.34 -2.39 30.18
CA LEU A 542 8.60 -3.58 29.73
C LEU A 542 7.94 -4.31 30.90
N VAL A 543 6.70 -4.75 30.69
CA VAL A 543 6.02 -5.78 31.49
C VAL A 543 5.56 -6.88 30.55
N LEU A 544 6.25 -8.03 30.55
CA LEU A 544 5.89 -9.24 29.81
C LEU A 544 5.16 -10.23 30.73
N ASN A 545 4.02 -10.73 30.28
CA ASN A 545 3.23 -11.75 30.98
C ASN A 545 3.59 -13.16 30.47
N PRO A 546 3.33 -14.21 31.27
CA PRO A 546 3.63 -15.59 30.87
C PRO A 546 2.88 -16.07 29.63
N ASP A 547 1.70 -15.51 29.34
CA ASP A 547 0.90 -15.80 28.14
C ASP A 547 1.41 -15.07 26.88
N GLY A 548 2.61 -14.47 26.96
CA GLY A 548 3.29 -13.75 25.90
C GLY A 548 2.78 -12.33 25.63
N SER A 549 1.64 -11.93 26.22
CA SER A 549 1.19 -10.53 26.19
C SER A 549 2.18 -9.61 26.90
N PHE A 550 2.33 -8.37 26.42
CA PHE A 550 3.21 -7.41 27.09
C PHE A 550 2.75 -5.96 26.95
N THR A 551 3.28 -5.12 27.84
CA THR A 551 3.19 -3.66 27.73
C THR A 551 4.59 -3.07 27.69
N TYR A 552 4.85 -2.20 26.72
CA TYR A 552 6.09 -1.46 26.57
C TYR A 552 5.80 0.05 26.57
N THR A 553 6.46 0.78 27.44
CA THR A 553 6.38 2.25 27.52
C THR A 553 7.75 2.82 27.15
N PRO A 554 7.91 3.46 25.97
CA PRO A 554 9.12 4.18 25.64
C PRO A 554 9.50 5.17 26.74
N ASN A 555 10.80 5.45 26.90
CA ASN A 555 11.23 6.60 27.66
C ASN A 555 10.66 7.87 27.01
N ALA A 556 10.36 8.88 27.82
CA ALA A 556 9.81 10.14 27.33
C ALA A 556 10.72 10.73 26.23
N ASN A 557 10.11 11.09 25.11
CA ASN A 557 10.76 11.74 23.96
C ASN A 557 11.90 10.88 23.33
N PHE A 558 11.81 9.55 23.45
CA PHE A 558 12.71 8.64 22.76
C PHE A 558 12.11 8.17 21.45
N ASN A 559 12.84 8.41 20.36
CA ASN A 559 12.60 7.82 19.05
C ASN A 559 13.84 7.01 18.59
N GLY A 560 13.60 5.92 17.85
CA GLY A 560 14.62 4.98 17.38
C GLY A 560 14.34 3.53 17.80
N ASN A 561 15.35 2.67 17.67
CA ASN A 561 15.21 1.23 17.94
C ASN A 561 15.52 0.91 19.42
N ASP A 562 14.70 0.05 20.02
CA ASP A 562 14.95 -0.65 21.28
C ASP A 562 14.71 -2.15 21.10
N SER A 563 15.14 -2.97 22.06
CA SER A 563 14.92 -4.42 21.98
C SER A 563 15.00 -5.11 23.34
N PHE A 564 14.37 -6.27 23.45
CA PHE A 564 14.48 -7.15 24.62
C PHE A 564 14.58 -8.61 24.17
N GLU A 565 15.16 -9.47 25.00
CA GLU A 565 15.21 -10.92 24.75
C GLU A 565 14.29 -11.63 25.74
N TYR A 566 13.56 -12.64 25.26
CA TYR A 566 12.76 -13.53 26.10
C TYR A 566 13.14 -15.00 25.89
N ALA A 567 12.78 -15.84 26.85
CA ALA A 567 12.90 -17.28 26.78
C ALA A 567 11.53 -17.93 26.95
N VAL A 568 11.34 -19.05 26.25
CA VAL A 568 10.16 -19.90 26.41
C VAL A 568 10.46 -21.05 27.36
N VAL A 569 9.55 -21.26 28.31
CA VAL A 569 9.61 -22.37 29.25
C VAL A 569 8.46 -23.34 28.99
N PRO A 570 8.75 -24.63 28.68
CA PRO A 570 7.73 -25.64 28.52
C PRO A 570 6.94 -25.90 29.81
N ASP A 571 5.61 -26.07 29.72
CA ASP A 571 4.71 -26.26 30.86
C ASP A 571 4.95 -27.57 31.64
N GLN A 572 5.66 -28.54 31.05
CA GLN A 572 6.02 -29.81 31.67
C GLN A 572 7.52 -29.86 32.01
N GLN A 573 7.84 -29.82 33.31
CA GLN A 573 9.14 -30.24 33.84
C GLN A 573 9.45 -31.70 33.48
N LEU A 574 10.08 -31.93 32.33
CA LEU A 574 10.93 -33.10 32.16
C LEU A 574 12.22 -32.83 32.94
N GLY A 575 12.47 -33.65 33.96
CA GLY A 575 13.51 -33.48 34.98
C GLY A 575 14.96 -33.59 34.50
N SER A 576 15.35 -32.82 33.49
CA SER A 576 16.72 -32.58 33.07
C SER A 576 16.88 -31.07 32.82
N LEU A 577 17.58 -30.39 33.72
CA LEU A 577 17.99 -28.98 33.65
C LEU A 577 19.06 -28.73 32.54
N ASP A 578 19.00 -29.47 31.43
CA ASP A 578 20.01 -29.47 30.37
C ASP A 578 19.41 -29.32 28.96
N GLN A 579 18.10 -29.07 28.84
CA GLN A 579 17.56 -28.45 27.62
C GLN A 579 17.90 -26.97 27.72
N ALA A 580 18.69 -26.44 26.77
CA ALA A 580 18.96 -25.01 26.72
C ALA A 580 17.63 -24.26 26.69
N MET A 581 17.47 -23.21 27.50
CA MET A 581 16.38 -22.26 27.29
C MET A 581 16.64 -21.66 25.92
N GLU A 582 15.76 -21.95 24.96
CA GLU A 582 15.78 -21.27 23.69
C GLU A 582 15.21 -19.87 23.90
N SER A 583 15.72 -18.91 23.13
CA SER A 583 15.41 -17.49 23.33
C SER A 583 15.33 -16.77 22.00
N ALA A 584 14.47 -15.77 21.94
CA ALA A 584 14.34 -14.89 20.78
C ALA A 584 14.45 -13.42 21.15
N LEU A 585 14.72 -12.61 20.12
CA LEU A 585 14.86 -11.17 20.19
C LEU A 585 13.56 -10.49 19.77
N VAL A 586 13.06 -9.58 20.59
CA VAL A 586 11.99 -8.67 20.23
C VAL A 586 12.60 -7.32 19.86
N SER A 587 12.35 -6.85 18.65
CA SER A 587 12.75 -5.53 18.17
C SER A 587 11.58 -4.57 18.23
N ILE A 588 11.79 -3.37 18.79
CA ILE A 588 10.79 -2.33 18.86
C ILE A 588 11.31 -1.08 18.13
N VAL A 589 10.58 -0.60 17.14
CA VAL A 589 10.85 0.67 16.47
C VAL A 589 9.94 1.74 17.06
N VAL A 590 10.53 2.78 17.65
CA VAL A 590 9.79 3.93 18.17
C VAL A 590 9.86 5.08 17.16
N THR A 591 8.72 5.42 16.55
CA THR A 591 8.65 6.47 15.52
C THR A 591 8.57 7.87 16.14
N PRO A 592 9.22 8.88 15.53
CA PRO A 592 9.18 10.24 16.04
C PRO A 592 7.78 10.87 15.92
N VAL A 593 7.43 11.72 16.87
CA VAL A 593 6.23 12.58 16.92
C VAL A 593 6.64 13.94 17.48
N ASN A 594 6.36 15.02 16.74
CA ASN A 594 6.78 16.36 17.14
C ASN A 594 6.24 16.77 18.52
N ASP A 595 7.13 17.21 19.39
CA ASP A 595 6.87 17.78 20.70
C ASP A 595 6.91 19.32 20.68
N PRO A 596 5.94 20.01 21.31
CA PRO A 596 5.95 21.46 21.35
C PRO A 596 7.19 22.02 22.03
N PRO A 597 7.66 23.20 21.58
CA PRO A 597 8.82 23.84 22.17
C PRO A 597 8.54 24.27 23.62
N ALA A 598 9.56 24.27 24.48
CA ALA A 598 9.45 24.70 25.87
C ALA A 598 10.00 26.13 26.05
N ALA A 599 9.10 27.13 26.07
CA ALA A 599 9.45 28.52 26.32
C ALA A 599 9.52 28.85 27.83
N VAL A 600 10.58 29.52 28.28
CA VAL A 600 10.85 29.85 29.68
C VAL A 600 10.96 31.37 29.87
N ASN A 601 10.26 31.89 30.89
CA ASN A 601 10.21 33.33 31.17
C ASN A 601 11.60 33.99 31.39
N ASP A 602 11.74 35.20 30.87
CA ASP A 602 12.92 36.05 30.99
C ASP A 602 12.75 37.21 31.98
N ALA A 603 13.87 37.84 32.34
CA ALA A 603 13.88 39.13 33.02
C ALA A 603 15.01 40.04 32.55
N ILE A 604 14.70 41.33 32.32
CA ILE A 604 15.66 42.35 31.87
C ILE A 604 15.53 43.66 32.64
N ALA A 605 16.60 44.45 32.62
CA ALA A 605 16.61 45.83 33.13
C ALA A 605 16.81 46.82 31.98
N ALA A 606 15.88 47.78 31.84
CA ALA A 606 15.87 48.77 30.77
C ALA A 606 16.03 50.19 31.31
N LEU A 607 16.57 51.10 30.47
CA LEU A 607 16.64 52.53 30.75
C LEU A 607 15.60 53.27 29.89
N ALA A 608 14.87 54.22 30.49
CA ALA A 608 13.85 54.98 29.76
C ALA A 608 14.41 55.65 28.49
N GLY A 609 13.76 55.42 27.34
CA GLY A 609 14.14 55.99 26.05
C GLY A 609 15.32 55.31 25.33
N VAL A 610 15.86 54.21 25.86
CA VAL A 610 16.96 53.44 25.23
C VAL A 610 16.44 52.07 24.79
N GLY A 611 16.67 51.72 23.53
CA GLY A 611 16.39 50.38 23.01
C GLY A 611 17.44 49.37 23.46
N GLN A 612 16.98 48.23 23.95
CA GLN A 612 17.80 47.11 24.41
C GLN A 612 17.42 45.85 23.64
N SER A 613 18.40 45.22 22.99
CA SER A 613 18.23 43.91 22.36
C SER A 613 18.40 42.79 23.40
N VAL A 614 17.57 41.77 23.31
CA VAL A 614 17.42 40.67 24.27
C VAL A 614 17.37 39.35 23.52
N THR A 615 18.21 38.40 23.91
CA THR A 615 18.18 37.03 23.37
C THR A 615 17.31 36.17 24.28
N VAL A 616 16.03 36.07 23.95
CA VAL A 616 15.01 35.41 24.78
C VAL A 616 15.07 33.87 24.71
N LYS A 617 15.66 33.30 23.65
CA LYS A 617 15.70 31.84 23.45
C LYS A 617 16.80 31.09 24.20
N VAL A 618 17.58 31.76 25.06
CA VAL A 618 18.78 31.13 25.66
C VAL A 618 18.42 30.01 26.64
N ASN A 619 17.25 30.12 27.25
CA ASN A 619 16.67 29.21 28.24
C ASN A 619 15.46 28.44 27.68
N ASP A 620 15.19 28.58 26.38
CA ASP A 620 14.14 27.84 25.68
C ASP A 620 14.77 26.59 25.05
N THR A 621 14.02 25.51 25.04
CA THR A 621 14.46 24.23 24.47
C THR A 621 13.37 23.62 23.63
N ASP A 622 13.77 22.76 22.72
CA ASP A 622 12.88 21.92 21.95
C ASP A 622 13.19 20.45 22.27
N PRO A 623 12.22 19.59 22.59
CA PRO A 623 12.52 18.20 22.96
C PRO A 623 13.03 17.34 21.80
N ASP A 624 12.60 17.62 20.57
CA ASP A 624 13.11 16.98 19.34
C ASP A 624 14.45 17.55 18.90
N GLY A 625 14.82 18.71 19.45
CA GLY A 625 16.02 19.44 19.10
C GLY A 625 15.83 20.35 17.88
N ASP A 626 14.59 20.66 17.52
CA ASP A 626 14.27 21.48 16.37
C ASP A 626 14.66 22.95 16.56
N PRO A 627 15.00 23.65 15.44
CA PRO A 627 15.47 25.01 15.49
C PRO A 627 14.34 25.99 15.82
N LEU A 628 14.29 26.42 17.08
CA LEU A 628 13.33 27.44 17.53
C LEU A 628 13.45 28.77 16.78
N THR A 629 12.33 29.42 16.46
CA THR A 629 12.25 30.77 15.87
C THR A 629 11.27 31.65 16.64
N ILE A 630 11.50 32.97 16.70
CA ILE A 630 10.57 33.89 17.37
C ILE A 630 9.58 34.42 16.32
N ILE A 631 8.30 34.08 16.46
CA ILE A 631 7.28 34.39 15.45
C ILE A 631 6.36 35.55 15.87
N ALA A 632 6.20 35.79 17.17
CA ALA A 632 5.32 36.85 17.67
C ALA A 632 5.83 37.49 18.97
N VAL A 633 5.44 38.75 19.18
CA VAL A 633 5.65 39.49 20.43
C VAL A 633 4.42 40.33 20.75
N THR A 634 4.09 40.47 22.03
CA THR A 634 3.16 41.50 22.50
C THR A 634 3.91 42.77 22.87
N GLN A 635 3.18 43.88 23.01
CA GLN A 635 3.75 45.16 23.44
C GLN A 635 3.68 45.29 24.96
N GLY A 636 4.69 45.92 25.57
CA GLY A 636 4.63 46.32 26.96
C GLY A 636 3.69 47.52 27.16
N ALA A 637 3.15 47.69 28.37
CA ALA A 637 2.33 48.84 28.71
C ALA A 637 3.14 50.15 28.76
N LYS A 638 4.47 50.06 28.93
CA LYS A 638 5.37 51.22 29.08
C LYS A 638 6.51 51.23 28.07
N GLY A 639 6.49 50.38 27.05
CA GLY A 639 7.51 50.35 26.00
C GLY A 639 7.04 49.62 24.76
N THR A 640 7.84 49.70 23.70
CA THR A 640 7.60 49.02 22.43
C THR A 640 8.55 47.84 22.25
N VAL A 641 8.07 46.78 21.60
CA VAL A 641 8.76 45.52 21.37
C VAL A 641 8.76 45.23 19.88
N VAL A 642 9.93 44.90 19.33
CA VAL A 642 10.08 44.53 17.91
C VAL A 642 10.98 43.30 17.82
N ILE A 643 10.65 42.36 16.95
CA ILE A 643 11.51 41.21 16.62
C ILE A 643 12.64 41.69 15.70
N GLU A 644 13.88 41.41 16.05
CA GLU A 644 15.08 41.71 15.28
C GLU A 644 15.84 40.41 14.98
N GLY A 645 15.40 39.71 13.93
CA GLY A 645 15.92 38.38 13.59
C GLY A 645 15.70 37.40 14.73
N ASN A 646 16.78 36.90 15.32
CA ASN A 646 16.74 35.89 16.38
C ASN A 646 16.67 36.48 17.80
N THR A 647 16.43 37.79 17.93
CA THR A 647 16.38 38.52 19.19
C THR A 647 15.17 39.45 19.23
N VAL A 648 14.85 39.98 20.41
CA VAL A 648 13.78 40.97 20.60
C VAL A 648 14.39 42.27 21.08
N ARG A 649 13.96 43.41 20.52
CA ARG A 649 14.34 44.74 20.99
C ARG A 649 13.20 45.38 21.76
N TYR A 650 13.41 45.64 23.05
CA TYR A 650 12.50 46.40 23.90
C TYR A 650 12.98 47.85 24.04
N THR A 651 12.09 48.82 23.87
CA THR A 651 12.37 50.25 24.06
C THR A 651 11.35 50.86 25.03
N ALA A 652 11.79 51.19 26.25
CA ALA A 652 10.94 51.88 27.22
C ALA A 652 10.58 53.29 26.71
N ASN A 653 9.32 53.69 26.88
CA ASN A 653 8.85 55.03 26.54
C ASN A 653 9.67 56.10 27.31
N PRO A 654 10.00 57.25 26.70
CA PRO A 654 10.69 58.33 27.39
C PRO A 654 9.99 58.72 28.69
N GLY A 655 10.72 58.76 29.81
CA GLY A 655 10.18 59.07 31.14
C GLY A 655 9.47 57.91 31.86
N ALA A 656 9.38 56.71 31.27
CA ALA A 656 8.83 55.54 31.94
C ALA A 656 9.70 55.08 33.13
N SER A 657 9.07 54.47 34.14
CA SER A 657 9.75 53.85 35.28
C SER A 657 8.91 52.74 35.92
N GLY A 658 9.56 51.87 36.69
CA GLY A 658 8.94 50.73 37.36
C GLY A 658 8.81 49.51 36.47
N ALA A 659 7.96 48.56 36.87
CA ALA A 659 7.77 47.31 36.13
C ALA A 659 6.98 47.50 34.83
N ASP A 660 7.32 46.69 33.84
CA ASP A 660 6.60 46.46 32.59
C ASP A 660 6.81 44.98 32.19
N SER A 661 6.04 44.48 31.23
CA SER A 661 6.20 43.10 30.75
C SER A 661 5.65 42.95 29.34
N PHE A 662 6.22 42.03 28.57
CA PHE A 662 5.69 41.59 27.30
C PHE A 662 5.86 40.08 27.17
N THR A 663 5.19 39.47 26.20
CA THR A 663 5.35 38.06 25.86
C THR A 663 5.99 37.91 24.48
N TYR A 664 6.68 36.79 24.27
CA TYR A 664 7.15 36.36 22.96
C TYR A 664 6.69 34.92 22.73
N THR A 665 6.46 34.58 21.47
CA THR A 665 6.06 33.24 21.03
C THR A 665 7.16 32.67 20.14
N ILE A 666 7.60 31.46 20.48
CA ILE A 666 8.53 30.66 19.69
C ILE A 666 7.80 29.57 18.93
N SER A 667 8.36 29.16 17.78
CA SER A 667 7.92 28.02 16.98
C SER A 667 9.11 27.19 16.53
N ASP A 668 8.97 25.88 16.58
CA ASP A 668 9.86 24.86 16.00
C ASP A 668 9.67 24.72 14.47
N GLY A 669 8.52 25.14 13.94
CA GLY A 669 8.11 24.96 12.54
C GLY A 669 6.73 24.29 12.42
N PHE A 670 6.28 23.62 13.47
CA PHE A 670 5.04 22.84 13.56
C PHE A 670 4.13 23.37 14.67
N GLU A 671 4.64 23.47 15.90
CA GLU A 671 3.94 23.95 17.08
C GLU A 671 4.55 25.24 17.67
N THR A 672 3.97 25.75 18.75
CA THR A 672 4.38 27.03 19.35
C THR A 672 4.28 27.06 20.87
N ALA A 673 5.15 27.84 21.51
CA ALA A 673 5.08 28.13 22.94
C ALA A 673 5.34 29.60 23.26
N THR A 674 4.77 30.08 24.36
CA THR A 674 4.82 31.50 24.75
C THR A 674 5.40 31.68 26.14
N ALA A 675 6.34 32.62 26.26
CA ALA A 675 6.93 33.02 27.53
C ALA A 675 6.83 34.54 27.75
N THR A 676 6.98 34.95 29.01
CA THR A 676 6.90 36.35 29.47
C THR A 676 8.28 36.89 29.78
N VAL A 677 8.59 38.08 29.26
CA VAL A 677 9.74 38.88 29.64
C VAL A 677 9.31 39.94 30.65
N ASN A 678 9.86 39.85 31.87
CA ASN A 678 9.66 40.84 32.92
C ASN A 678 10.70 41.97 32.81
N VAL A 679 10.23 43.22 32.70
CA VAL A 679 11.09 44.39 32.49
C VAL A 679 11.08 45.29 33.72
N THR A 680 12.28 45.62 34.24
CA THR A 680 12.44 46.68 35.25
C THR A 680 13.01 47.94 34.62
N ILE A 681 12.22 49.01 34.55
CA ILE A 681 12.62 50.27 33.90
C ILE A 681 13.17 51.25 34.94
N THR A 682 14.41 51.67 34.76
CA THR A 682 15.03 52.76 35.52
C THR A 682 14.79 54.09 34.79
N GLY A 683 14.31 55.10 35.51
CA GLY A 683 14.04 56.42 34.94
C GLY A 683 15.33 57.19 34.62
N GLY A 684 15.50 57.59 33.36
CA GLY A 684 16.53 58.54 32.94
C GLY A 684 16.05 59.99 33.04
N ARG A 685 16.89 60.89 33.56
CA ARG A 685 16.59 62.33 33.68
C ARG A 685 16.64 62.98 32.29
N ILE A 686 15.57 63.63 31.84
CA ILE A 686 15.61 64.49 30.65
C ILE A 686 16.50 65.71 30.98
N PRO A 687 17.63 65.97 30.27
CA PRO A 687 18.27 67.27 30.33
C PRO A 687 17.34 68.26 29.63
N ASP A 688 16.82 69.20 30.40
CA ASP A 688 16.01 70.32 29.92
C ASP A 688 16.70 71.02 28.73
N THR A 689 15.99 71.10 27.60
CA THR A 689 16.45 71.81 26.39
C THR A 689 16.44 73.31 26.67
N GLY A 690 17.60 73.83 27.10
CA GLY A 690 17.86 75.26 27.15
C GLY A 690 17.67 75.91 25.78
N SER A 691 16.78 76.89 25.72
CA SER A 691 16.46 77.72 24.57
C SER A 691 17.66 78.50 24.02
N SER A 692 17.84 78.49 22.70
CA SER A 692 18.26 79.68 21.96
C SER A 692 17.89 79.57 20.48
N SER A 693 17.11 80.55 20.02
CA SER A 693 16.71 80.84 18.64
C SER A 693 17.89 80.91 17.65
N TRP A 694 17.65 80.64 16.36
CA TRP A 694 17.64 81.63 15.26
C TRP A 694 17.21 80.94 13.94
N SER A 695 16.24 81.55 13.26
CA SER A 695 15.88 81.28 11.87
C SER A 695 16.82 82.02 10.91
N LEU A 696 17.18 81.45 9.75
CA LEU A 696 17.32 82.23 8.50
C LEU A 696 17.29 81.38 7.23
N VAL A 697 16.93 82.07 6.15
CA VAL A 697 16.33 81.70 4.87
C VAL A 697 17.32 82.03 3.72
N PHE A 698 17.32 81.20 2.66
CA PHE A 698 17.91 81.25 1.28
C PHE A 698 19.07 82.20 0.87
N VAL A 699 20.01 81.71 0.01
CA VAL A 699 20.14 82.00 -1.47
C VAL A 699 21.54 81.62 -2.05
N ALA A 700 21.51 80.86 -3.16
CA ALA A 700 22.38 80.71 -4.35
C ALA A 700 23.93 80.59 -4.32
N GLY A 701 24.42 79.64 -5.14
CA GLY A 701 25.57 79.87 -6.03
C GLY A 701 26.49 78.66 -6.24
N GLY A 702 26.68 78.21 -7.50
CA GLY A 702 27.93 77.54 -7.92
C GLY A 702 27.79 76.30 -8.80
N LEU A 703 27.68 76.53 -10.12
CA LEU A 703 28.01 75.57 -11.17
C LEU A 703 29.54 75.46 -11.30
N LEU A 704 30.09 74.26 -11.53
CA LEU A 704 31.37 73.90 -12.19
C LEU A 704 31.61 72.41 -11.85
N GLY A 705 31.98 71.48 -12.72
CA GLY A 705 32.76 71.54 -13.95
C GLY A 705 33.62 70.27 -13.97
N ALA A 706 33.76 69.66 -15.14
CA ALA A 706 34.22 68.30 -15.38
C ALA A 706 35.67 67.98 -14.96
N GLY A 707 35.92 66.68 -14.68
CA GLY A 707 36.86 65.88 -15.46
C GLY A 707 38.35 65.80 -15.05
N ALA A 708 38.77 64.55 -14.88
CA ALA A 708 40.00 63.93 -15.42
C ALA A 708 41.18 63.58 -14.48
N LEU A 709 41.43 62.26 -14.46
CA LEU A 709 42.72 61.53 -14.63
C LEU A 709 43.86 61.73 -13.62
N LEU A 710 44.38 60.60 -13.09
CA LEU A 710 45.70 60.04 -13.45
C LEU A 710 45.83 58.61 -12.86
N THR A 711 45.78 57.55 -13.69
CA THR A 711 46.89 56.64 -14.12
C THR A 711 47.61 55.89 -12.99
N GLY A 712 47.51 54.57 -12.87
CA GLY A 712 48.19 53.52 -13.67
C GLY A 712 49.06 52.69 -12.69
N ALA A 713 49.35 51.39 -12.78
CA ALA A 713 49.32 50.32 -13.77
C ALA A 713 49.45 48.99 -12.95
N SER A 714 49.42 47.74 -13.41
CA SER A 714 49.37 47.10 -14.73
C SER A 714 49.09 45.59 -14.49
N ARG A 715 48.30 44.98 -15.39
CA ARG A 715 48.52 43.68 -16.10
C ARG A 715 48.90 42.43 -15.27
N ARG A 716 48.35 41.24 -15.53
CA ARG A 716 48.13 40.62 -16.86
C ARG A 716 47.41 39.26 -16.72
N ARG A 717 46.44 39.03 -17.63
CA ARG A 717 46.14 37.80 -18.42
C ARG A 717 45.90 36.46 -17.68
N ARG A 718 45.13 35.50 -18.19
CA ARG A 718 44.06 35.30 -19.20
C ARG A 718 44.01 33.77 -19.36
N HIS A 719 42.80 33.21 -19.43
CA HIS A 719 42.47 31.84 -19.88
C HIS A 719 42.98 30.70 -18.97
N ALA A 720 42.25 29.61 -18.77
CA ALA A 720 41.06 29.09 -19.46
C ALA A 720 39.89 28.90 -18.51
#